data_AF-A0A359FLH4-F1
#
_entry.id   AF-A0A359FLH4-F1
#
_cell.length_a   1.000
_cell.length_b   1.000
_cell.length_c   1.000
_cell.angle_alpha   90.00
_cell.angle_beta   90.00
_cell.angle_gamma   90.00
#
_symmetry.space_group_name_H-M   'P 1'
#
loop_
_entity.id
_entity.type
_entity.pdbx_description
1 polymer ?
#
loop_
_entity_poly.entity_id
_entity_poly.type
_entity_poly.pdbx_seq_one_letter_code
_entity_poly.pdbx_strand_id
1 'polypeptide(L)'
;MSYWQQNKNNMKTSTVAQSAFTTQSGIPSFNPFPGLRPFTTDESHLFFGREGQSQEVLKFLAQNHFVALLGTSGSGKSSLMYCGVIPILQGGFITKAGVDWKIITCRPGQSPVRNLSEAIVPYISDEISDNELQKEYLFTTLSASSVGLTEVLRQVPRKRGQNILLLVDQFEELFRFRRIKNTTEAYNEVIAFIKLLMESLHQKDVPVYIVITMRSDFIGECAQFQELTKLINDSHYLIPQMTRDDFRSAIEGPIAVGGGKITPFLVQQLLNDLGDNPDQLPILQHALMRTWDSWIKSGNTEDAIDIKDYENIGRLEKALSEHANEAYNELNQRQKEICQNIFKTLTEKGGDNRGVRRPTVIKEVAEIANATEDEIIDVVEHFRIIGRSFLAPQPPVVLNKESVIDISHESLMRIWDKMILWVGEEYEAVQMYKRLAESAEKYQQGETGLWRPPDLMLAINWREKQKPTLTWAKRHNPAFERTMVYLETSHREYQLEEENKVKQQKRALLRTRIFAIVLGTASIISLFFMINSFLAKQDAEKQKIKAEQQTEIATQERTKAEEQSKIAEEQKQLAQQKEQEALTQKELADKEKLNAQASAHEATRQQKIALQKSQEATEQRSIAVEKAEEAKKQQVLAEEASKRAMQLRMLSISQSMSVKSLQIDIDTMLRALVAYQSYLLNHEYLGNVFNPDVYNGLYFAQKYLYGDMATDFLKHTYLVKSIQLDPNGPVFYSTGSDGNIIKWPLNDNTQPQVFYNSNNTNRTLALNNDGTKLILGLNTGEILQFDLTNMVTQPEILHQFTAAVNTTIFTEDQKLIASDNMGNTVTIIPETKTVEPWTAKLSIKEIIPYKQGYLGLTKSGYLLKINSIQPLTYETKKLVFSNDGKTGSLQDANINEENIHSVLNSLATSPDNKLLALGDLNGNVMVFNLTNNKFEYRLTGQTARINCLEFSPKNNYLASASNDGSILIWNQKDFNLAPYQLKDNVAWVMSIKFTPNEDYLLSGYADGKIRKWPIDSKQIADVVKVKINRNFTLEEWQQYLAKDIDYKKTIPELP
;
A
#
# COMPACT_ATOMS: atom_id res chain seq x y z
N MET A 1 -54.58 0.96 -15.28
CA MET A 1 -54.45 2.33 -14.73
C MET A 1 -55.66 2.76 -13.91
N SER A 2 -56.92 2.37 -14.21
CA SER A 2 -58.10 2.79 -13.44
C SER A 2 -58.30 2.12 -12.07
N TYR A 3 -57.76 0.91 -11.85
CA TYR A 3 -57.86 0.20 -10.56
C TYR A 3 -56.95 0.81 -9.46
N TRP A 4 -55.92 1.57 -9.84
CA TRP A 4 -54.91 2.12 -8.91
C TRP A 4 -55.13 3.59 -8.52
N GLN A 5 -55.96 4.34 -9.27
CA GLN A 5 -56.40 5.67 -8.79
C GLN A 5 -57.38 5.57 -7.61
N GLN A 6 -58.15 4.47 -7.51
CA GLN A 6 -58.98 4.18 -6.34
C GLN A 6 -58.16 3.74 -5.12
N ASN A 7 -57.09 2.94 -5.31
CA ASN A 7 -56.23 2.50 -4.20
C ASN A 7 -55.28 3.58 -3.67
N LYS A 8 -54.91 4.58 -4.50
CA LYS A 8 -54.12 5.74 -4.04
C LYS A 8 -54.89 6.65 -3.07
N ASN A 9 -56.22 6.69 -3.18
CA ASN A 9 -57.08 7.40 -2.23
C ASN A 9 -57.41 6.54 -0.99
N ASN A 10 -57.51 5.22 -1.12
CA ASN A 10 -57.78 4.33 0.02
C ASN A 10 -56.56 4.10 0.94
N MET A 11 -55.32 4.27 0.48
CA MET A 11 -54.13 4.22 1.37
C MET A 11 -53.91 5.49 2.20
N LYS A 12 -54.63 6.60 1.91
CA LYS A 12 -54.64 7.79 2.79
C LYS A 12 -55.69 7.71 3.91
N THR A 13 -56.52 6.67 3.92
CA THR A 13 -57.58 6.49 4.92
C THR A 13 -57.74 5.01 5.27
N SER A 14 -56.73 4.41 5.89
CA SER A 14 -56.91 3.18 6.67
C SER A 14 -56.88 3.53 8.16
N THR A 15 -57.99 4.06 8.65
CA THR A 15 -58.30 4.30 10.08
C THR A 15 -58.48 2.98 10.87
N VAL A 16 -57.86 1.88 10.42
CA VAL A 16 -58.08 0.53 10.96
C VAL A 16 -56.87 0.02 11.77
N ALA A 17 -55.73 0.72 11.74
CA ALA A 17 -54.55 0.38 12.55
C ALA A 17 -54.37 1.25 13.82
N GLN A 18 -55.19 2.29 14.02
CA GLN A 18 -55.06 3.20 15.16
C GLN A 18 -55.62 2.65 16.48
N SER A 19 -56.42 1.58 16.47
CA SER A 19 -57.14 1.11 17.67
C SER A 19 -56.57 -0.13 18.36
N ALA A 20 -55.42 -0.66 17.91
CA ALA A 20 -54.87 -1.93 18.44
C ALA A 20 -53.59 -1.79 19.28
N PHE A 21 -52.93 -0.62 19.30
CA PHE A 21 -51.57 -0.49 19.86
C PHE A 21 -51.40 0.58 20.95
N THR A 22 -52.47 1.24 21.40
CA THR A 22 -52.45 2.13 22.58
C THR A 22 -52.89 1.36 23.83
N THR A 23 -52.00 1.26 24.82
CA THR A 23 -52.40 0.83 26.17
C THR A 23 -53.33 1.88 26.80
N GLN A 24 -54.19 1.47 27.75
CA GLN A 24 -55.14 2.34 28.44
C GLN A 24 -54.49 3.52 29.23
N SER A 25 -53.16 3.65 29.21
CA SER A 25 -52.37 4.67 29.92
C SER A 25 -51.71 5.73 29.00
N GLY A 26 -51.95 5.73 27.68
CA GLY A 26 -51.36 6.74 26.78
C GLY A 26 -49.86 6.56 26.52
N ILE A 27 -49.29 5.41 26.89
CA ILE A 27 -47.87 5.08 26.72
C ILE A 27 -47.70 4.28 25.42
N PRO A 28 -46.71 4.62 24.57
CA PRO A 28 -46.36 3.85 23.38
C PRO A 28 -46.07 2.38 23.73
N SER A 29 -46.62 1.43 22.97
CA SER A 29 -46.59 0.00 23.36
C SER A 29 -45.27 -0.72 23.06
N PHE A 30 -44.43 -0.20 22.17
CA PHE A 30 -43.11 -0.77 21.84
C PHE A 30 -42.23 0.26 21.11
N ASN A 31 -40.91 0.02 21.03
CA ASN A 31 -39.98 0.83 20.23
C ASN A 31 -40.00 0.35 18.76
N PRO A 32 -40.37 1.20 17.79
CA PRO A 32 -40.54 0.78 16.40
C PRO A 32 -39.22 0.61 15.64
N PHE A 33 -38.08 1.00 16.23
CA PHE A 33 -36.77 0.92 15.59
C PHE A 33 -35.91 -0.18 16.20
N PRO A 34 -35.43 -1.15 15.42
CA PRO A 34 -34.71 -2.30 15.96
C PRO A 34 -33.21 -2.06 16.19
N GLY A 35 -32.70 -0.84 16.03
CA GLY A 35 -31.30 -0.51 16.28
C GLY A 35 -30.37 -0.89 15.12
N LEU A 36 -29.36 -1.72 15.36
CA LEU A 36 -28.40 -2.15 14.32
C LEU A 36 -28.75 -3.47 13.63
N ARG A 37 -29.71 -4.23 14.16
CA ARG A 37 -30.17 -5.46 13.50
C ARG A 37 -31.10 -5.12 12.32
N PRO A 38 -31.17 -5.97 11.30
CA PRO A 38 -32.21 -5.84 10.28
C PRO A 38 -33.59 -6.04 10.89
N PHE A 39 -34.59 -5.38 10.30
CA PHE A 39 -35.99 -5.70 10.53
C PHE A 39 -36.31 -7.16 10.14
N THR A 40 -37.22 -7.79 10.89
CA THR A 40 -37.70 -9.16 10.65
C THR A 40 -39.02 -9.17 9.86
N THR A 41 -39.46 -10.34 9.40
CA THR A 41 -40.70 -10.50 8.60
C THR A 41 -41.95 -9.98 9.33
N ASP A 42 -42.01 -10.16 10.64
CA ASP A 42 -43.15 -9.75 11.48
C ASP A 42 -43.20 -8.23 11.68
N GLU A 43 -42.09 -7.55 11.43
CA GLU A 43 -41.93 -6.09 11.51
C GLU A 43 -42.20 -5.39 10.16
N SER A 44 -42.78 -6.09 9.18
CA SER A 44 -43.09 -5.53 7.85
C SER A 44 -43.95 -4.27 7.88
N HIS A 45 -44.84 -4.15 8.88
CA HIS A 45 -45.68 -2.97 9.12
C HIS A 45 -44.89 -1.73 9.60
N LEU A 46 -43.62 -1.89 9.97
CA LEU A 46 -42.69 -0.83 10.38
C LEU A 46 -41.70 -0.47 9.26
N PHE A 47 -41.80 -1.10 8.09
CA PHE A 47 -40.84 -0.92 7.00
C PHE A 47 -41.38 0.03 5.93
N PHE A 48 -40.87 1.27 5.92
CA PHE A 48 -41.32 2.35 5.02
C PHE A 48 -40.21 2.87 4.10
N GLY A 49 -40.60 3.57 3.02
CA GLY A 49 -39.67 4.24 2.10
C GLY A 49 -39.00 3.33 1.07
N ARG A 50 -39.42 2.05 0.95
CA ARG A 50 -38.83 1.06 0.03
C ARG A 50 -39.85 0.21 -0.76
N GLU A 51 -41.09 0.68 -0.85
CA GLU A 51 -42.23 -0.09 -1.37
C GLU A 51 -42.11 -0.42 -2.87
N GLY A 52 -41.52 0.49 -3.67
CA GLY A 52 -41.35 0.28 -5.11
C GLY A 52 -40.27 -0.76 -5.44
N GLN A 53 -39.19 -0.79 -4.66
CA GLN A 53 -38.03 -1.65 -4.92
C GLN A 53 -38.35 -3.13 -4.67
N SER A 54 -39.21 -3.46 -3.71
CA SER A 54 -39.62 -4.85 -3.45
C SER A 54 -40.34 -5.48 -4.65
N GLN A 55 -41.14 -4.69 -5.39
CA GLN A 55 -41.88 -5.17 -6.56
C GLN A 55 -40.96 -5.48 -7.74
N GLU A 56 -39.91 -4.68 -7.94
CA GLU A 56 -38.92 -4.90 -9.00
C GLU A 56 -38.12 -6.16 -8.75
N VAL A 57 -37.68 -6.40 -7.51
CA VAL A 57 -37.00 -7.64 -7.12
C VAL A 57 -37.88 -8.86 -7.40
N LEU A 58 -39.16 -8.81 -7.04
CA LEU A 58 -40.11 -9.90 -7.31
C LEU A 58 -40.35 -10.13 -8.80
N LYS A 59 -40.32 -9.07 -9.62
CA LYS A 59 -40.43 -9.19 -11.08
C LYS A 59 -39.24 -9.95 -11.66
N PHE A 60 -38.02 -9.64 -11.23
CA PHE A 60 -36.82 -10.36 -11.66
C PHE A 60 -36.84 -11.82 -11.18
N LEU A 61 -37.24 -12.05 -9.93
CA LEU A 61 -37.37 -13.38 -9.36
C LEU A 61 -38.39 -14.24 -10.12
N ALA A 62 -39.53 -13.65 -10.50
CA ALA A 62 -40.57 -14.34 -11.28
C ALA A 62 -40.14 -14.69 -12.72
N GLN A 63 -39.22 -13.93 -13.30
CA GLN A 63 -38.75 -14.14 -14.68
C GLN A 63 -37.62 -15.17 -14.76
N ASN A 64 -36.69 -15.12 -13.79
CA ASN A 64 -35.41 -15.84 -13.89
C ASN A 64 -35.23 -16.92 -12.83
N HIS A 65 -36.15 -17.07 -11.86
CA HIS A 65 -36.02 -17.93 -10.66
C HIS A 65 -34.77 -17.65 -9.80
N PHE A 66 -34.02 -16.62 -10.15
CA PHE A 66 -32.81 -16.16 -9.50
C PHE A 66 -32.82 -14.64 -9.47
N VAL A 67 -32.36 -14.03 -8.38
CA VAL A 67 -32.03 -12.61 -8.34
C VAL A 67 -30.86 -12.34 -7.40
N ALA A 68 -29.89 -11.56 -7.86
CA ALA A 68 -28.82 -11.04 -7.03
C ALA A 68 -29.14 -9.60 -6.57
N LEU A 69 -29.41 -9.40 -5.28
CA LEU A 69 -29.56 -8.06 -4.71
C LEU A 69 -28.20 -7.48 -4.35
N LEU A 70 -27.83 -6.41 -5.03
CA LEU A 70 -26.54 -5.75 -4.93
C LEU A 70 -26.69 -4.37 -4.28
N GLY A 71 -25.74 -3.97 -3.43
CA GLY A 71 -25.71 -2.62 -2.88
C GLY A 71 -24.60 -2.42 -1.84
N THR A 72 -24.31 -1.18 -1.47
CA THR A 72 -23.28 -0.86 -0.47
C THR A 72 -23.60 -1.45 0.91
N SER A 73 -22.60 -1.48 1.80
CA SER A 73 -22.78 -1.95 3.18
C SER A 73 -23.78 -1.07 3.92
N GLY A 74 -24.79 -1.66 4.57
CA GLY A 74 -25.81 -0.88 5.26
C GLY A 74 -26.91 -0.28 4.38
N SER A 75 -26.97 -0.59 3.08
CA SER A 75 -28.03 -0.08 2.18
C SER A 75 -29.46 -0.60 2.46
N GLY A 76 -29.62 -1.49 3.46
CA GLY A 76 -30.90 -2.08 3.85
C GLY A 76 -31.28 -3.38 3.13
N LYS A 77 -30.31 -4.10 2.52
CA LYS A 77 -30.56 -5.31 1.71
C LYS A 77 -31.38 -6.38 2.43
N SER A 78 -30.92 -6.79 3.62
CA SER A 78 -31.58 -7.85 4.39
C SER A 78 -32.96 -7.41 4.86
N SER A 79 -33.13 -6.15 5.30
CA SER A 79 -34.45 -5.60 5.66
C SER A 79 -35.41 -5.51 4.47
N LEU A 80 -34.92 -5.14 3.28
CA LEU A 80 -35.72 -5.18 2.05
C LEU A 80 -36.20 -6.60 1.73
N MET A 81 -35.36 -7.61 1.97
CA MET A 81 -35.75 -9.01 1.78
C MET A 81 -36.78 -9.48 2.79
N TYR A 82 -36.53 -9.30 4.09
CA TYR A 82 -37.41 -9.79 5.15
C TYR A 82 -38.74 -9.04 5.23
N CYS A 83 -38.76 -7.72 5.04
CA CYS A 83 -39.95 -6.91 5.25
C CYS A 83 -40.67 -6.51 3.96
N GLY A 84 -39.92 -6.41 2.86
CA GLY A 84 -40.46 -6.04 1.56
C GLY A 84 -40.79 -7.25 0.71
N VAL A 85 -39.77 -8.01 0.32
CA VAL A 85 -39.89 -9.06 -0.70
C VAL A 85 -40.66 -10.27 -0.18
N ILE A 86 -40.29 -10.82 0.98
CA ILE A 86 -40.89 -12.04 1.54
C ILE A 86 -42.40 -11.88 1.83
N PRO A 87 -42.87 -10.81 2.51
CA PRO A 87 -44.29 -10.66 2.81
C PRO A 87 -45.14 -10.46 1.55
N ILE A 88 -44.64 -9.69 0.56
CA ILE A 88 -45.34 -9.49 -0.72
C ILE A 88 -45.38 -10.79 -1.54
N LEU A 89 -44.33 -11.61 -1.47
CA LEU A 89 -44.28 -12.94 -2.08
C LEU A 89 -45.35 -13.87 -1.51
N GLN A 90 -45.43 -13.96 -0.18
CA GLN A 90 -46.45 -14.74 0.53
C GLN A 90 -47.87 -14.19 0.32
N GLY A 91 -48.00 -12.88 0.05
CA GLY A 91 -49.25 -12.22 -0.36
C GLY A 91 -49.74 -12.55 -1.78
N GLY A 92 -49.00 -13.36 -2.55
CA GLY A 92 -49.46 -13.88 -3.85
C GLY A 92 -49.11 -13.02 -5.07
N PHE A 93 -48.06 -12.20 -4.99
CA PHE A 93 -47.65 -11.33 -6.09
C PHE A 93 -47.27 -12.09 -7.38
N ILE A 94 -46.62 -13.24 -7.27
CA ILE A 94 -46.29 -14.10 -8.42
C ILE A 94 -47.48 -15.01 -8.73
N THR A 95 -48.45 -14.47 -9.47
CA THR A 95 -49.73 -15.14 -9.77
C THR A 95 -49.60 -16.51 -10.44
N LYS A 96 -48.51 -16.75 -11.20
CA LYS A 96 -48.22 -18.05 -11.84
C LYS A 96 -47.69 -19.11 -10.86
N ALA A 97 -47.06 -18.69 -9.77
CA ALA A 97 -46.43 -19.58 -8.79
C ALA A 97 -47.34 -19.86 -7.58
N GLY A 98 -48.23 -18.93 -7.22
CA GLY A 98 -49.18 -19.07 -6.11
C GLY A 98 -48.73 -18.38 -4.81
N VAL A 99 -49.51 -18.58 -3.74
CA VAL A 99 -49.30 -17.98 -2.40
C VAL A 99 -48.52 -18.88 -1.42
N ASP A 100 -48.39 -20.17 -1.74
CA ASP A 100 -47.76 -21.17 -0.85
C ASP A 100 -46.25 -21.22 -1.09
N TRP A 101 -45.48 -20.60 -0.18
CA TRP A 101 -44.02 -20.51 -0.23
C TRP A 101 -43.39 -21.07 1.05
N LYS A 102 -42.29 -21.82 0.89
CA LYS A 102 -41.42 -22.24 1.98
C LYS A 102 -40.08 -21.54 1.85
N ILE A 103 -39.69 -20.79 2.88
CA ILE A 103 -38.55 -19.86 2.80
C ILE A 103 -37.44 -20.42 3.67
N ILE A 104 -36.32 -20.77 3.05
CA ILE A 104 -35.12 -21.26 3.72
C ILE A 104 -34.09 -20.15 3.62
N THR A 105 -33.56 -19.71 4.77
CA THR A 105 -32.54 -18.66 4.79
C THR A 105 -31.24 -19.22 5.34
N CYS A 106 -30.13 -18.99 4.64
CA CYS A 106 -28.81 -19.38 5.11
C CYS A 106 -27.81 -18.23 4.97
N ARG A 107 -26.79 -18.24 5.84
CA ARG A 107 -25.59 -17.40 5.73
C ARG A 107 -24.38 -18.32 5.53
N PRO A 108 -23.61 -18.16 4.45
CA PRO A 108 -22.56 -19.10 4.12
C PRO A 108 -21.49 -19.28 5.21
N GLY A 109 -21.05 -18.22 5.90
CA GLY A 109 -20.07 -18.34 6.98
C GLY A 109 -18.77 -19.06 6.58
N GLN A 110 -18.12 -19.68 7.57
CA GLN A 110 -16.84 -20.38 7.41
C GLN A 110 -16.92 -21.79 6.81
N SER A 111 -18.13 -22.37 6.78
CA SER A 111 -18.42 -23.73 6.32
C SER A 111 -19.75 -23.73 5.55
N PRO A 112 -19.79 -23.23 4.30
CA PRO A 112 -21.02 -22.94 3.56
C PRO A 112 -21.97 -24.12 3.40
N VAL A 113 -21.42 -25.31 3.18
CA VAL A 113 -22.23 -26.52 2.98
C VAL A 113 -22.86 -26.98 4.29
N ARG A 114 -22.13 -26.86 5.41
CA ARG A 114 -22.66 -27.18 6.75
C ARG A 114 -23.70 -26.17 7.21
N ASN A 115 -23.48 -24.88 6.98
CA ASN A 115 -24.47 -23.86 7.32
C ASN A 115 -25.76 -24.02 6.50
N LEU A 116 -25.67 -24.49 5.26
CA LEU A 116 -26.84 -24.83 4.46
C LEU A 116 -27.58 -26.05 4.97
N SER A 117 -26.88 -27.12 5.40
CA SER A 117 -27.55 -28.28 6.02
C SER A 117 -28.29 -27.87 7.29
N GLU A 118 -27.64 -27.09 8.17
CA GLU A 118 -28.25 -26.58 9.40
C GLU A 118 -29.48 -25.69 9.14
N ALA A 119 -29.46 -24.88 8.09
CA ALA A 119 -30.59 -24.05 7.70
C ALA A 119 -31.79 -24.87 7.19
N ILE A 120 -31.58 -26.07 6.66
CA ILE A 120 -32.62 -26.93 6.09
C ILE A 120 -33.26 -27.84 7.16
N VAL A 121 -32.50 -28.27 8.18
CA VAL A 121 -32.94 -29.22 9.23
C VAL A 121 -34.31 -28.88 9.82
N PRO A 122 -34.61 -27.63 10.24
CA PRO A 122 -35.89 -27.28 10.85
C PRO A 122 -37.10 -27.48 9.95
N TYR A 123 -36.88 -27.66 8.64
CA TYR A 123 -37.94 -27.84 7.66
C TYR A 123 -38.23 -29.30 7.33
N ILE A 124 -37.42 -30.25 7.82
CA ILE A 124 -37.54 -31.70 7.55
C ILE A 124 -38.04 -32.46 8.78
N SER A 125 -37.62 -32.07 9.99
CA SER A 125 -38.01 -32.73 11.26
C SER A 125 -38.50 -31.72 12.30
N ASP A 126 -39.55 -32.08 13.03
CA ASP A 126 -40.12 -31.31 14.14
C ASP A 126 -39.57 -31.76 15.52
N GLU A 127 -38.80 -32.85 15.60
CA GLU A 127 -38.30 -33.42 16.86
C GLU A 127 -36.84 -33.01 17.17
N ILE A 128 -36.63 -32.43 18.36
CA ILE A 128 -35.34 -31.84 18.79
C ILE A 128 -34.23 -32.88 18.99
N SER A 129 -34.57 -34.14 19.31
CA SER A 129 -33.61 -35.21 19.63
C SER A 129 -32.91 -35.86 18.44
N ASP A 130 -33.50 -35.79 17.23
CA ASP A 130 -32.94 -36.40 16.00
C ASP A 130 -32.07 -35.44 15.18
N ASN A 131 -31.97 -34.18 15.61
CA ASN A 131 -31.36 -33.11 14.82
C ASN A 131 -29.85 -33.27 14.58
N GLU A 132 -29.08 -33.89 15.48
CA GLU A 132 -27.62 -34.08 15.30
C GLU A 132 -27.30 -35.10 14.20
N LEU A 133 -27.90 -36.30 14.25
CA LEU A 133 -27.73 -37.34 13.24
C LEU A 133 -28.25 -36.88 11.88
N GLN A 134 -29.37 -36.14 11.88
CA GLN A 134 -29.97 -35.63 10.67
C GLN A 134 -29.17 -34.49 10.04
N LYS A 135 -28.56 -33.60 10.85
CA LYS A 135 -27.59 -32.60 10.38
C LYS A 135 -26.41 -33.24 9.65
N GLU A 136 -25.85 -34.30 10.22
CA GLU A 136 -24.68 -34.97 9.64
C GLU A 136 -25.04 -35.78 8.38
N TYR A 137 -26.22 -36.41 8.37
CA TYR A 137 -26.78 -37.04 7.16
C TYR A 137 -26.96 -36.01 6.02
N LEU A 138 -27.62 -34.88 6.30
CA LEU A 138 -27.84 -33.81 5.32
C LEU A 138 -26.54 -33.21 4.83
N PHE A 139 -25.59 -32.94 5.72
CA PHE A 139 -24.26 -32.47 5.36
C PHE A 139 -23.54 -33.45 4.43
N THR A 140 -23.62 -34.75 4.72
CA THR A 140 -23.03 -35.81 3.88
C THR A 140 -23.68 -35.84 2.50
N THR A 141 -25.01 -35.76 2.42
CA THR A 141 -25.75 -35.73 1.14
C THR A 141 -25.40 -34.50 0.31
N LEU A 142 -25.36 -33.29 0.92
CA LEU A 142 -24.98 -32.06 0.24
C LEU A 142 -23.51 -32.08 -0.24
N SER A 143 -22.62 -32.71 0.51
CA SER A 143 -21.19 -32.79 0.18
C SER A 143 -20.86 -33.87 -0.87
N ALA A 144 -21.73 -34.88 -1.03
CA ALA A 144 -21.47 -36.04 -1.88
C ALA A 144 -21.71 -35.78 -3.38
N SER A 145 -22.62 -34.87 -3.75
CA SER A 145 -22.95 -34.60 -5.15
C SER A 145 -23.40 -33.15 -5.39
N SER A 146 -23.21 -32.65 -6.61
CA SER A 146 -23.69 -31.31 -6.99
C SER A 146 -25.22 -31.22 -7.09
N VAL A 147 -25.93 -32.35 -7.16
CA VAL A 147 -27.40 -32.43 -7.15
C VAL A 147 -27.94 -32.62 -5.72
N GLY A 148 -27.07 -32.76 -4.72
CA GLY A 148 -27.44 -33.06 -3.33
C GLY A 148 -28.45 -32.09 -2.73
N LEU A 149 -28.38 -30.80 -3.08
CA LEU A 149 -29.37 -29.81 -2.64
C LEU A 149 -30.78 -30.15 -3.16
N THR A 150 -30.90 -30.58 -4.41
CA THR A 150 -32.18 -30.99 -4.99
C THR A 150 -32.74 -32.22 -4.29
N GLU A 151 -31.89 -33.21 -3.98
CA GLU A 151 -32.29 -34.42 -3.27
C GLU A 151 -32.80 -34.11 -1.86
N VAL A 152 -32.08 -33.25 -1.13
CA VAL A 152 -32.48 -32.78 0.19
C VAL A 152 -33.80 -32.00 0.13
N LEU A 153 -33.95 -31.07 -0.83
CA LEU A 153 -35.17 -30.27 -0.98
C LEU A 153 -36.39 -31.11 -1.44
N ARG A 154 -36.20 -32.31 -1.99
CA ARG A 154 -37.29 -33.28 -2.23
C ARG A 154 -37.82 -33.89 -0.94
N GLN A 155 -36.98 -34.01 0.10
CA GLN A 155 -37.36 -34.57 1.39
C GLN A 155 -38.12 -33.56 2.27
N VAL A 156 -38.01 -32.26 1.98
CA VAL A 156 -38.76 -31.22 2.69
C VAL A 156 -40.28 -31.43 2.49
N PRO A 157 -41.06 -31.67 3.56
CA PRO A 157 -42.50 -31.83 3.47
C PRO A 157 -43.15 -30.59 2.84
N ARG A 158 -43.94 -30.82 1.78
CA ARG A 158 -44.54 -29.77 0.97
C ARG A 158 -45.92 -30.16 0.45
N LYS A 159 -46.83 -29.18 0.35
CA LYS A 159 -48.12 -29.35 -0.34
C LYS A 159 -47.89 -29.34 -1.86
N ARG A 160 -48.78 -30.00 -2.62
CA ARG A 160 -48.68 -30.06 -4.09
C ARG A 160 -48.82 -28.64 -4.66
N GLY A 161 -47.76 -28.14 -5.29
CA GLY A 161 -47.69 -26.78 -5.83
C GLY A 161 -47.03 -25.72 -4.94
N GLN A 162 -46.47 -26.09 -3.78
CA GLN A 162 -45.72 -25.18 -2.91
C GLN A 162 -44.30 -24.92 -3.45
N ASN A 163 -43.90 -23.65 -3.50
CA ASN A 163 -42.59 -23.22 -4.01
C ASN A 163 -41.56 -23.10 -2.88
N ILE A 164 -40.27 -23.25 -3.20
CA ILE A 164 -39.17 -23.06 -2.25
C ILE A 164 -38.37 -21.83 -2.63
N LEU A 165 -38.21 -20.90 -1.69
CA LEU A 165 -37.29 -19.77 -1.80
C LEU A 165 -36.07 -20.03 -0.92
N LEU A 166 -34.89 -20.13 -1.52
CA LEU A 166 -33.61 -20.15 -0.82
C LEU A 166 -33.00 -18.75 -0.83
N LEU A 167 -32.98 -18.10 0.33
CA LEU A 167 -32.32 -16.82 0.55
C LEU A 167 -30.92 -17.05 1.11
N VAL A 168 -29.90 -16.75 0.30
CA VAL A 168 -28.50 -16.73 0.74
C VAL A 168 -28.13 -15.29 1.07
N ASP A 169 -28.20 -14.94 2.35
CA ASP A 169 -27.88 -13.59 2.84
C ASP A 169 -26.36 -13.46 3.06
N GLN A 170 -25.79 -12.30 2.74
CA GLN A 170 -24.35 -12.02 2.87
C GLN A 170 -23.47 -13.01 2.09
N PHE A 171 -23.82 -13.23 0.81
CA PHE A 171 -23.11 -14.16 -0.08
C PHE A 171 -21.61 -13.86 -0.21
N GLU A 172 -21.19 -12.61 0.01
CA GLU A 172 -19.78 -12.22 0.04
C GLU A 172 -18.93 -12.95 1.09
N GLU A 173 -19.55 -13.53 2.12
CA GLU A 173 -18.85 -14.29 3.17
C GLU A 173 -18.03 -15.45 2.60
N LEU A 174 -18.51 -16.10 1.53
CA LEU A 174 -17.80 -17.15 0.81
C LEU A 174 -16.36 -16.74 0.45
N PHE A 175 -16.21 -15.52 -0.06
CA PHE A 175 -14.94 -15.00 -0.54
C PHE A 175 -14.09 -14.44 0.61
N ARG A 176 -14.74 -13.87 1.62
CA ARG A 176 -14.07 -13.34 2.81
C ARG A 176 -13.36 -14.45 3.60
N PHE A 177 -14.04 -15.55 3.88
CA PHE A 177 -13.47 -16.65 4.67
C PHE A 177 -12.43 -17.46 3.90
N ARG A 178 -12.57 -17.57 2.57
CA ARG A 178 -11.53 -18.14 1.71
C ARG A 178 -10.19 -17.41 1.88
N ARG A 179 -10.19 -16.07 1.93
CA ARG A 179 -8.97 -15.27 2.13
C ARG A 179 -8.31 -15.53 3.49
N ILE A 180 -9.10 -15.84 4.52
CA ILE A 180 -8.62 -16.07 5.89
C ILE A 180 -7.96 -17.44 6.04
N LYS A 181 -8.59 -18.51 5.53
CA LYS A 181 -8.04 -19.88 5.66
C LYS A 181 -6.90 -20.15 4.67
N ASN A 182 -6.95 -19.56 3.47
CA ASN A 182 -5.96 -19.76 2.39
C ASN A 182 -5.59 -21.24 2.13
N THR A 183 -6.55 -22.15 2.30
CA THR A 183 -6.40 -23.59 2.05
C THR A 183 -7.14 -24.03 0.80
N THR A 184 -6.62 -25.09 0.15
CA THR A 184 -7.27 -25.72 -1.01
C THR A 184 -8.65 -26.28 -0.66
N GLU A 185 -8.84 -26.77 0.56
CA GLU A 185 -10.12 -27.29 1.07
C GLU A 185 -11.20 -26.20 1.11
N ALA A 186 -10.88 -25.01 1.63
CA ALA A 186 -11.81 -23.89 1.68
C ALA A 186 -12.21 -23.42 0.27
N TYR A 187 -11.30 -23.48 -0.70
CA TYR A 187 -11.62 -23.18 -2.10
C TYR A 187 -12.59 -24.19 -2.71
N ASN A 188 -12.35 -25.48 -2.48
CA ASN A 188 -13.20 -26.56 -2.97
C ASN A 188 -14.62 -26.48 -2.36
N GLU A 189 -14.74 -26.11 -1.08
CA GLU A 189 -16.03 -25.95 -0.41
C GLU A 189 -16.87 -24.81 -1.03
N VAL A 190 -16.25 -23.67 -1.36
CA VAL A 190 -16.93 -22.57 -2.06
C VAL A 190 -17.41 -23.01 -3.44
N ILE A 191 -16.57 -23.73 -4.21
CA ILE A 191 -16.97 -24.28 -5.51
C ILE A 191 -18.16 -25.24 -5.35
N ALA A 192 -18.09 -26.14 -4.38
CA ALA A 192 -19.16 -27.11 -4.12
C ALA A 192 -20.48 -26.42 -3.78
N PHE A 193 -20.43 -25.41 -2.90
CA PHE A 193 -21.59 -24.62 -2.53
C PHE A 193 -22.23 -23.91 -3.72
N ILE A 194 -21.44 -23.23 -4.56
CA ILE A 194 -21.96 -22.54 -5.75
C ILE A 194 -22.58 -23.54 -6.73
N LYS A 195 -21.92 -24.69 -6.97
CA LYS A 195 -22.47 -25.75 -7.83
C LYS A 195 -23.82 -26.27 -7.32
N LEU A 196 -23.98 -26.48 -6.01
CA LEU A 196 -25.26 -26.89 -5.42
C LEU A 196 -26.39 -25.91 -5.76
N LEU A 197 -26.13 -24.60 -5.67
CA LEU A 197 -27.11 -23.57 -6.03
C LEU A 197 -27.45 -23.63 -7.53
N MET A 198 -26.44 -23.71 -8.40
CA MET A 198 -26.65 -23.69 -9.85
C MET A 198 -27.44 -24.91 -10.35
N GLU A 199 -27.07 -26.11 -9.91
CA GLU A 199 -27.76 -27.35 -10.31
C GLU A 199 -29.23 -27.37 -9.85
N SER A 200 -29.52 -26.77 -8.69
CA SER A 200 -30.89 -26.68 -8.19
C SER A 200 -31.80 -25.78 -9.05
N LEU A 201 -31.23 -24.86 -9.85
CA LEU A 201 -31.96 -24.00 -10.79
C LEU A 201 -32.18 -24.66 -12.17
N HIS A 202 -31.31 -25.60 -12.57
CA HIS A 202 -31.43 -26.28 -13.88
C HIS A 202 -32.48 -27.39 -13.89
N GLN A 203 -32.76 -28.00 -12.74
CA GLN A 203 -33.77 -29.04 -12.59
C GLN A 203 -35.20 -28.48 -12.53
N LYS A 204 -36.19 -29.28 -12.94
CA LYS A 204 -37.61 -28.87 -13.01
C LYS A 204 -38.53 -29.66 -12.06
N ASP A 205 -37.97 -30.59 -11.28
CA ASP A 205 -38.73 -31.48 -10.39
C ASP A 205 -39.18 -30.77 -9.11
N VAL A 206 -38.40 -29.78 -8.66
CA VAL A 206 -38.68 -28.93 -7.51
C VAL A 206 -38.67 -27.46 -7.95
N PRO A 207 -39.74 -26.68 -7.73
CA PRO A 207 -39.74 -25.25 -8.04
C PRO A 207 -38.90 -24.48 -7.01
N VAL A 208 -37.59 -24.40 -7.27
CA VAL A 208 -36.61 -23.67 -6.45
C VAL A 208 -36.41 -22.27 -7.02
N TYR A 209 -36.46 -21.29 -6.14
CA TYR A 209 -36.13 -19.90 -6.40
C TYR A 209 -34.97 -19.51 -5.48
N ILE A 210 -33.99 -18.79 -6.02
CA ILE A 210 -32.80 -18.39 -5.26
C ILE A 210 -32.68 -16.87 -5.23
N VAL A 211 -32.47 -16.33 -4.05
CA VAL A 211 -32.08 -14.94 -3.87
C VAL A 211 -30.73 -14.91 -3.20
N ILE A 212 -29.77 -14.19 -3.78
CA ILE A 212 -28.50 -13.90 -3.11
C ILE A 212 -28.42 -12.42 -2.78
N THR A 213 -28.02 -12.07 -1.57
CA THR A 213 -27.69 -10.68 -1.22
C THR A 213 -26.17 -10.56 -1.14
N MET A 214 -25.59 -9.54 -1.78
CA MET A 214 -24.17 -9.25 -1.62
C MET A 214 -23.83 -7.76 -1.74
N ARG A 215 -22.65 -7.38 -1.27
CA ARG A 215 -22.11 -6.05 -1.55
C ARG A 215 -21.61 -5.93 -2.99
N SER A 216 -21.74 -4.75 -3.59
CA SER A 216 -21.37 -4.52 -4.99
C SER A 216 -19.87 -4.66 -5.28
N ASP A 217 -19.01 -4.47 -4.27
CA ASP A 217 -17.55 -4.62 -4.37
C ASP A 217 -17.08 -6.09 -4.50
N PHE A 218 -17.95 -7.06 -4.23
CA PHE A 218 -17.64 -8.50 -4.38
C PHE A 218 -18.02 -9.08 -5.74
N ILE A 219 -18.57 -8.29 -6.67
CA ILE A 219 -18.90 -8.76 -8.03
C ILE A 219 -17.65 -9.27 -8.75
N GLY A 220 -16.49 -8.64 -8.55
CA GLY A 220 -15.22 -9.09 -9.14
C GLY A 220 -14.81 -10.50 -8.72
N GLU A 221 -15.13 -10.90 -7.48
CA GLU A 221 -14.87 -12.25 -6.98
C GLU A 221 -15.79 -13.30 -7.61
N CYS A 222 -16.99 -12.91 -8.05
CA CYS A 222 -17.91 -13.80 -8.75
C CYS A 222 -17.45 -14.13 -10.18
N ALA A 223 -16.60 -13.29 -10.79
CA ALA A 223 -16.14 -13.45 -12.18
C ALA A 223 -15.37 -14.77 -12.45
N GLN A 224 -14.84 -15.41 -11.40
CA GLN A 224 -14.20 -16.72 -11.51
C GLN A 224 -15.20 -17.87 -11.75
N PHE A 225 -16.51 -17.63 -11.61
CA PHE A 225 -17.58 -18.60 -11.81
C PHE A 225 -18.45 -18.18 -13.01
N GLN A 226 -18.23 -18.80 -14.17
CA GLN A 226 -18.90 -18.40 -15.43
C GLN A 226 -20.43 -18.45 -15.35
N GLU A 227 -20.99 -19.54 -14.81
CA GLU A 227 -22.45 -19.73 -14.70
C GLU A 227 -23.11 -18.73 -13.76
N LEU A 228 -22.52 -18.56 -12.56
CA LEU A 228 -22.99 -17.58 -11.59
C LEU A 228 -22.92 -16.15 -12.14
N THR A 229 -21.83 -15.82 -12.86
CA THR A 229 -21.67 -14.51 -13.49
C THR A 229 -22.77 -14.24 -14.52
N LYS A 230 -23.11 -15.26 -15.33
CA LYS A 230 -24.20 -15.16 -16.30
C LYS A 230 -25.54 -14.89 -15.61
N LEU A 231 -25.88 -15.64 -14.56
CA LEU A 231 -27.12 -15.43 -13.80
C LEU A 231 -27.20 -14.06 -13.14
N ILE A 232 -26.09 -13.56 -12.58
CA ILE A 232 -26.01 -12.20 -12.01
C ILE A 232 -26.26 -11.17 -13.12
N ASN A 233 -25.65 -11.31 -14.29
CA ASN A 233 -25.87 -10.39 -15.40
C ASN A 233 -27.32 -10.42 -15.90
N ASP A 234 -27.92 -11.61 -15.99
CA ASP A 234 -29.29 -11.80 -16.47
C ASP A 234 -30.34 -11.33 -15.44
N SER A 235 -30.02 -11.36 -14.14
CA SER A 235 -30.96 -11.07 -13.06
C SER A 235 -30.27 -10.53 -11.80
N HIS A 236 -29.85 -9.26 -11.86
CA HIS A 236 -29.43 -8.51 -10.67
C HIS A 236 -30.33 -7.30 -10.45
N TYR A 237 -30.41 -6.90 -9.18
CA TYR A 237 -31.06 -5.67 -8.77
C TYR A 237 -30.10 -4.86 -7.89
N LEU A 238 -29.61 -3.75 -8.43
CA LEU A 238 -28.79 -2.80 -7.68
C LEU A 238 -29.72 -1.88 -6.88
N ILE A 239 -29.68 -2.00 -5.56
CA ILE A 239 -30.53 -1.21 -4.67
C ILE A 239 -30.11 0.27 -4.76
N PRO A 240 -30.99 1.17 -5.22
CA PRO A 240 -30.67 2.59 -5.30
C PRO A 240 -30.55 3.21 -3.90
N GLN A 241 -29.87 4.34 -3.80
CA GLN A 241 -29.91 5.17 -2.60
C GLN A 241 -31.35 5.64 -2.32
N MET A 242 -31.69 5.80 -1.05
CA MET A 242 -32.99 6.36 -0.65
C MET A 242 -33.01 7.85 -0.96
N THR A 243 -34.13 8.32 -1.51
CA THR A 243 -34.37 9.75 -1.66
C THR A 243 -34.67 10.40 -0.31
N ARG A 244 -34.63 11.73 -0.22
CA ARG A 244 -35.01 12.45 1.01
C ARG A 244 -36.46 12.15 1.43
N ASP A 245 -37.36 11.91 0.47
CA ASP A 245 -38.74 11.56 0.76
C ASP A 245 -38.89 10.11 1.24
N ASP A 246 -38.07 9.19 0.73
CA ASP A 246 -37.98 7.82 1.23
C ASP A 246 -37.49 7.80 2.69
N PHE A 247 -36.43 8.57 3.00
CA PHE A 247 -35.93 8.71 4.37
C PHE A 247 -36.95 9.35 5.30
N ARG A 248 -37.65 10.40 4.84
CA ARG A 248 -38.75 11.01 5.61
C ARG A 248 -39.80 9.96 5.97
N SER A 249 -40.24 9.17 5.01
CA SER A 249 -41.23 8.10 5.22
C SER A 249 -40.71 7.03 6.19
N ALA A 250 -39.43 6.66 6.10
CA ALA A 250 -38.77 5.70 7.00
C ALA A 250 -38.58 6.22 8.44
N ILE A 251 -38.65 7.54 8.66
CA ILE A 251 -38.60 8.17 9.99
C ILE A 251 -40.01 8.31 10.56
N GLU A 252 -40.91 8.97 9.81
CA GLU A 252 -42.24 9.34 10.28
C GLU A 252 -43.18 8.13 10.38
N GLY A 253 -43.10 7.18 9.44
CA GLY A 253 -43.96 6.01 9.37
C GLY A 253 -43.90 5.13 10.62
N PRO A 254 -42.72 4.61 11.01
CA PRO A 254 -42.60 3.76 12.19
C PRO A 254 -42.99 4.47 13.49
N ILE A 255 -42.68 5.77 13.62
CA ILE A 255 -43.06 6.59 14.78
C ILE A 255 -44.59 6.68 14.89
N ALA A 256 -45.28 6.93 13.77
CA ALA A 256 -46.73 7.01 13.75
C ALA A 256 -47.39 5.66 14.09
N VAL A 257 -46.83 4.54 13.60
CA VAL A 257 -47.29 3.19 13.94
C VAL A 257 -47.08 2.87 15.42
N GLY A 258 -45.95 3.29 16.00
CA GLY A 258 -45.65 3.17 17.43
C GLY A 258 -46.50 4.08 18.33
N GLY A 259 -47.36 4.94 17.75
CA GLY A 259 -48.24 5.86 18.48
C GLY A 259 -47.59 7.19 18.90
N GLY A 260 -46.38 7.48 18.42
CA GLY A 260 -45.67 8.74 18.67
C GLY A 260 -45.92 9.80 17.60
N LYS A 261 -45.48 11.04 17.88
CA LYS A 261 -45.38 12.13 16.89
C LYS A 261 -43.96 12.66 16.90
N ILE A 262 -43.48 13.17 15.77
CA ILE A 262 -42.16 13.79 15.64
C ILE A 262 -42.31 15.21 15.07
N THR A 263 -41.53 16.16 15.56
CA THR A 263 -41.58 17.54 15.05
C THR A 263 -41.01 17.61 13.62
N PRO A 264 -41.62 18.39 12.70
CA PRO A 264 -41.09 18.57 11.35
C PRO A 264 -39.66 19.14 11.35
N PHE A 265 -39.32 19.93 12.37
CA PHE A 265 -37.99 20.48 12.56
C PHE A 265 -36.96 19.37 12.82
N LEU A 266 -37.24 18.44 13.74
CA LEU A 266 -36.34 17.32 14.01
C LEU A 266 -36.17 16.42 12.78
N VAL A 267 -37.25 16.16 12.02
CA VAL A 267 -37.15 15.39 10.76
C VAL A 267 -36.20 16.07 9.77
N GLN A 268 -36.31 17.38 9.59
CA GLN A 268 -35.39 18.12 8.72
C GLN A 268 -33.94 18.08 9.25
N GLN A 269 -33.75 18.18 10.57
CA GLN A 269 -32.43 18.07 11.17
C GLN A 269 -31.82 16.68 10.94
N LEU A 270 -32.57 15.60 11.16
CA LEU A 270 -32.15 14.22 10.89
C LEU A 270 -31.76 14.03 9.42
N LEU A 271 -32.54 14.56 8.48
CA LEU A 271 -32.25 14.50 7.05
C LEU A 271 -31.01 15.32 6.66
N ASN A 272 -30.69 16.39 7.38
CA ASN A 272 -29.49 17.18 7.17
C ASN A 272 -28.25 16.48 7.74
N ASP A 273 -28.35 15.94 8.95
CA ASP A 273 -27.26 15.22 9.63
C ASP A 273 -26.90 13.92 8.90
N LEU A 274 -27.83 13.34 8.13
CA LEU A 274 -27.58 12.17 7.29
C LEU A 274 -26.67 12.46 6.07
N GLY A 275 -26.75 13.68 5.51
CA GLY A 275 -26.04 14.05 4.28
C GLY A 275 -26.29 13.09 3.10
N ASP A 276 -25.30 12.97 2.20
CA ASP A 276 -25.37 12.16 0.98
C ASP A 276 -24.66 10.78 1.09
N ASN A 277 -24.36 10.32 2.31
CA ASN A 277 -23.60 9.10 2.52
C ASN A 277 -24.49 7.85 2.48
N PRO A 278 -24.24 6.88 1.57
CA PRO A 278 -25.10 5.70 1.38
C PRO A 278 -25.12 4.71 2.55
N ASP A 279 -24.11 4.73 3.43
CA ASP A 279 -23.93 3.72 4.49
C ASP A 279 -24.54 4.15 5.85
N GLN A 280 -25.36 5.21 5.88
CA GLN A 280 -25.83 5.79 7.13
C GLN A 280 -27.15 5.24 7.66
N LEU A 281 -27.88 4.44 6.89
CA LEU A 281 -29.19 3.92 7.28
C LEU A 281 -29.17 3.15 8.62
N PRO A 282 -28.19 2.27 8.91
CA PRO A 282 -28.13 1.58 10.21
C PRO A 282 -27.80 2.53 11.37
N ILE A 283 -27.04 3.60 11.11
CA ILE A 283 -26.72 4.63 12.11
C ILE A 283 -27.98 5.44 12.42
N LEU A 284 -28.72 5.84 11.38
CA LEU A 284 -30.02 6.50 11.53
C LEU A 284 -30.98 5.64 12.34
N GLN A 285 -31.12 4.35 11.99
CA GLN A 285 -32.00 3.42 12.69
C GLN A 285 -31.62 3.28 14.18
N HIS A 286 -30.31 3.21 14.47
CA HIS A 286 -29.82 3.19 15.85
C HIS A 286 -30.08 4.49 16.59
N ALA A 287 -29.84 5.65 15.96
CA ALA A 287 -30.10 6.95 16.54
C ALA A 287 -31.59 7.15 16.81
N LEU A 288 -32.48 6.72 15.92
CA LEU A 288 -33.93 6.78 16.11
C LEU A 288 -34.41 5.89 17.26
N MET A 289 -33.91 4.66 17.35
CA MET A 289 -34.18 3.77 18.49
C MET A 289 -33.80 4.45 19.81
N ARG A 290 -32.60 5.06 19.87
CA ARG A 290 -32.11 5.76 21.06
C ARG A 290 -32.90 7.04 21.37
N THR A 291 -33.29 7.78 20.35
CA THR A 291 -34.09 9.00 20.48
C THR A 291 -35.46 8.66 21.06
N TRP A 292 -36.07 7.57 20.57
CA TRP A 292 -37.31 7.04 21.09
C TRP A 292 -37.20 6.61 22.56
N ASP A 293 -36.14 5.87 22.91
CA ASP A 293 -35.89 5.47 24.30
C ASP A 293 -35.67 6.68 25.22
N SER A 294 -34.97 7.71 24.75
CA SER A 294 -34.79 8.98 25.48
C SER A 294 -36.13 9.68 25.71
N TRP A 295 -36.96 9.76 24.66
CA TRP A 295 -38.28 10.40 24.73
C TRP A 295 -39.20 9.67 25.72
N ILE A 296 -39.27 8.33 25.69
CA ILE A 296 -40.03 7.54 26.67
C ILE A 296 -39.50 7.77 28.09
N LYS A 297 -38.18 7.74 28.30
CA LYS A 297 -37.57 7.95 29.62
C LYS A 297 -37.82 9.35 30.19
N SER A 298 -38.04 10.35 29.34
CA SER A 298 -38.37 11.71 29.77
C SER A 298 -39.73 11.83 30.46
N GLY A 299 -40.61 10.83 30.27
CA GLY A 299 -41.93 10.75 30.89
C GLY A 299 -42.98 11.69 30.28
N ASN A 300 -42.64 12.44 29.24
CA ASN A 300 -43.50 13.45 28.62
C ASN A 300 -44.03 12.97 27.25
N THR A 301 -44.66 11.79 27.23
CA THR A 301 -45.09 11.11 25.99
C THR A 301 -46.31 11.76 25.30
N GLU A 302 -46.89 12.81 25.88
CA GLU A 302 -47.91 13.64 25.20
C GLU A 302 -47.30 14.61 24.18
N ASP A 303 -46.05 15.02 24.40
CA ASP A 303 -45.31 15.91 23.49
C ASP A 303 -44.68 15.11 22.34
N ALA A 304 -44.55 15.76 21.17
CA ALA A 304 -43.87 15.16 20.04
C ALA A 304 -42.36 15.02 20.32
N ILE A 305 -41.76 13.94 19.81
CA ILE A 305 -40.31 13.72 19.79
C ILE A 305 -39.67 14.92 19.10
N ASP A 306 -38.74 15.58 19.81
CA ASP A 306 -38.14 16.84 19.36
C ASP A 306 -36.62 16.86 19.53
N ILE A 307 -35.99 17.97 19.11
CA ILE A 307 -34.54 18.14 19.08
C ILE A 307 -33.85 17.80 20.40
N LYS A 308 -34.49 18.05 21.54
CA LYS A 308 -33.95 17.74 22.87
C LYS A 308 -33.67 16.24 23.05
N ASP A 309 -34.58 15.37 22.61
CA ASP A 309 -34.42 13.91 22.74
C ASP A 309 -33.27 13.41 21.86
N TYR A 310 -33.13 14.00 20.67
CA TYR A 310 -32.07 13.69 19.73
C TYR A 310 -30.70 14.23 20.19
N GLU A 311 -30.65 15.38 20.86
CA GLU A 311 -29.43 15.92 21.45
C GLU A 311 -28.98 15.14 22.68
N ASN A 312 -29.90 14.63 23.50
CA ASN A 312 -29.58 13.82 24.68
C ASN A 312 -28.77 12.56 24.34
N ILE A 313 -28.99 12.01 23.14
CA ILE A 313 -28.24 10.84 22.66
C ILE A 313 -26.96 11.23 21.93
N GLY A 314 -26.62 12.52 21.83
CA GLY A 314 -25.42 12.98 21.11
C GLY A 314 -25.60 13.10 19.60
N ARG A 315 -26.84 13.20 19.10
CA ARG A 315 -27.20 13.24 17.66
C ARG A 315 -26.66 12.02 16.89
N LEU A 316 -26.82 12.01 15.57
CA LEU A 316 -26.39 10.90 14.71
C LEU A 316 -24.86 10.71 14.74
N GLU A 317 -24.10 11.78 14.99
CA GLU A 317 -22.65 11.77 15.10
C GLU A 317 -22.14 10.91 16.26
N LYS A 318 -22.72 11.04 17.47
CA LYS A 318 -22.18 10.39 18.68
C LYS A 318 -23.06 9.29 19.27
N ALA A 319 -24.33 9.18 18.88
CA ALA A 319 -25.26 8.23 19.50
C ALA A 319 -24.75 6.79 19.57
N LEU A 320 -24.10 6.33 18.51
CA LEU A 320 -23.55 4.99 18.46
C LEU A 320 -22.28 4.84 19.33
N SER A 321 -21.42 5.85 19.36
CA SER A 321 -20.21 5.88 20.21
C SER A 321 -20.58 5.94 21.69
N GLU A 322 -21.52 6.81 22.07
CA GLU A 322 -22.00 6.95 23.46
C GLU A 322 -22.66 5.68 23.97
N HIS A 323 -23.50 5.03 23.15
CA HIS A 323 -24.12 3.78 23.56
C HIS A 323 -23.11 2.63 23.72
N ALA A 324 -22.09 2.56 22.83
CA ALA A 324 -21.00 1.61 23.00
C ALA A 324 -20.15 1.93 24.24
N ASN A 325 -19.96 3.22 24.56
CA ASN A 325 -19.28 3.65 25.79
C ASN A 325 -20.06 3.31 27.05
N GLU A 326 -21.40 3.43 27.05
CA GLU A 326 -22.25 2.97 28.15
C GLU A 326 -22.04 1.47 28.42
N ALA A 327 -22.15 0.64 27.37
CA ALA A 327 -21.92 -0.80 27.48
C ALA A 327 -20.50 -1.12 27.99
N TYR A 328 -19.49 -0.40 27.50
CA TYR A 328 -18.11 -0.54 27.98
C TYR A 328 -17.93 -0.09 29.44
N ASN A 329 -18.62 0.96 29.86
CA ASN A 329 -18.45 1.55 31.18
C ASN A 329 -19.08 0.69 32.29
N GLU A 330 -20.13 -0.06 31.96
CA GLU A 330 -20.77 -1.06 32.84
C GLU A 330 -19.84 -2.23 33.22
N LEU A 331 -18.80 -2.48 32.41
CA LEU A 331 -17.83 -3.55 32.66
C LEU A 331 -16.88 -3.22 33.81
N ASN A 332 -16.46 -4.26 34.55
CA ASN A 332 -15.37 -4.16 35.52
C ASN A 332 -13.99 -4.03 34.84
N GLN A 333 -12.93 -3.78 35.60
CA GLN A 333 -11.59 -3.53 35.03
C GLN A 333 -11.05 -4.70 34.21
N ARG A 334 -11.23 -5.95 34.68
CA ARG A 334 -10.81 -7.17 33.97
C ARG A 334 -11.61 -7.35 32.67
N GLN A 335 -12.92 -7.17 32.74
CA GLN A 335 -13.83 -7.25 31.59
C GLN A 335 -13.52 -6.15 30.55
N LYS A 336 -13.07 -4.96 30.96
CA LYS A 336 -12.65 -3.88 30.05
C LYS A 336 -11.41 -4.26 29.23
N GLU A 337 -10.42 -4.90 29.86
CA GLU A 337 -9.24 -5.43 29.15
C GLU A 337 -9.64 -6.52 28.14
N ILE A 338 -10.52 -7.43 28.56
CA ILE A 338 -11.07 -8.48 27.69
C ILE A 338 -11.85 -7.87 26.53
N CYS A 339 -12.70 -6.88 26.78
CA CYS A 339 -13.45 -6.15 25.77
C CYS A 339 -12.51 -5.51 24.73
N GLN A 340 -11.45 -4.86 25.16
CA GLN A 340 -10.45 -4.30 24.25
C GLN A 340 -9.85 -5.38 23.34
N ASN A 341 -9.47 -6.54 23.90
CA ASN A 341 -8.92 -7.65 23.13
C ASN A 341 -9.93 -8.29 22.17
N ILE A 342 -11.21 -8.40 22.56
CA ILE A 342 -12.30 -8.86 21.70
C ILE A 342 -12.39 -7.94 20.47
N PHE A 343 -12.54 -6.63 20.66
CA PHE A 343 -12.71 -5.71 19.53
C PHE A 343 -11.45 -5.58 18.67
N LYS A 344 -10.24 -5.63 19.26
CA LYS A 344 -8.99 -5.73 18.47
C LYS A 344 -8.95 -7.00 17.63
N THR A 345 -9.38 -8.13 18.18
CA THR A 345 -9.42 -9.42 17.47
C THR A 345 -10.44 -9.45 16.35
N LEU A 346 -11.61 -8.83 16.55
CA LEU A 346 -12.69 -8.79 15.57
C LEU A 346 -12.46 -7.77 14.44
N THR A 347 -11.35 -7.05 14.45
CA THR A 347 -11.04 -6.00 13.47
C THR A 347 -9.67 -6.16 12.85
N GLU A 348 -9.52 -5.68 11.62
CA GLU A 348 -8.25 -5.62 10.92
C GLU A 348 -8.22 -4.36 10.06
N LYS A 349 -7.05 -3.77 9.83
CA LYS A 349 -6.92 -2.58 8.97
C LYS A 349 -6.74 -3.02 7.51
N GLY A 350 -7.70 -2.72 6.65
CA GLY A 350 -7.61 -3.01 5.22
C GLY A 350 -6.69 -2.04 4.46
N GLY A 351 -6.41 -2.33 3.18
CA GLY A 351 -5.55 -1.51 2.32
C GLY A 351 -6.02 -0.06 2.14
N ASP A 352 -7.33 0.20 2.27
CA ASP A 352 -7.93 1.53 2.16
C ASP A 352 -7.93 2.31 3.48
N ASN A 353 -7.12 1.90 4.47
CA ASN A 353 -7.08 2.45 5.82
C ASN A 353 -8.39 2.32 6.61
N ARG A 354 -9.40 1.62 6.07
CA ARG A 354 -10.69 1.32 6.69
C ARG A 354 -10.61 0.02 7.51
N GLY A 355 -11.28 0.00 8.66
CA GLY A 355 -11.45 -1.21 9.46
C GLY A 355 -12.29 -2.24 8.72
N VAL A 356 -11.77 -3.46 8.61
CA VAL A 356 -12.43 -4.64 8.06
C VAL A 356 -12.74 -5.56 9.22
N ARG A 357 -13.97 -6.09 9.28
CA ARG A 357 -14.36 -7.06 10.31
C ARG A 357 -13.63 -8.40 10.12
N ARG A 358 -13.43 -9.12 11.21
CA ARG A 358 -12.84 -10.45 11.23
C ARG A 358 -13.63 -11.36 12.17
N PRO A 359 -14.64 -12.06 11.66
CA PRO A 359 -15.42 -13.01 12.46
C PRO A 359 -14.51 -14.09 13.03
N THR A 360 -14.58 -14.31 14.34
CA THR A 360 -13.62 -15.15 15.07
C THR A 360 -14.34 -16.05 16.08
N VAL A 361 -13.84 -17.28 16.28
CA VAL A 361 -14.40 -18.24 17.23
C VAL A 361 -14.06 -17.84 18.67
N ILE A 362 -15.01 -17.99 19.61
CA ILE A 362 -14.82 -17.62 21.03
C ILE A 362 -13.57 -18.24 21.64
N LYS A 363 -13.32 -19.54 21.40
CA LYS A 363 -12.09 -20.23 21.85
C LYS A 363 -10.82 -19.49 21.44
N GLU A 364 -10.75 -19.04 20.19
CA GLU A 364 -9.56 -18.35 19.66
C GLU A 364 -9.40 -16.95 20.27
N VAL A 365 -10.52 -16.25 20.52
CA VAL A 365 -10.50 -14.96 21.21
C VAL A 365 -10.06 -15.11 22.67
N ALA A 366 -10.51 -16.17 23.34
CA ALA A 366 -10.11 -16.51 24.71
C ALA A 366 -8.60 -16.76 24.83
N GLU A 367 -8.03 -17.53 23.89
CA GLU A 367 -6.59 -17.79 23.81
C GLU A 367 -5.76 -16.51 23.59
N ILE A 368 -6.30 -15.54 22.84
CA ILE A 368 -5.61 -14.27 22.56
C ILE A 368 -5.72 -13.29 23.72
N ALA A 369 -6.91 -13.20 24.32
CA ALA A 369 -7.13 -12.36 25.48
C ALA A 369 -6.52 -12.94 26.77
N ASN A 370 -6.02 -14.18 26.73
CA ASN A 370 -5.58 -14.95 27.90
C ASN A 370 -6.65 -14.93 29.00
N ALA A 371 -7.86 -15.35 28.61
CA ALA A 371 -9.09 -15.35 29.40
C ALA A 371 -9.82 -16.69 29.24
N THR A 372 -10.78 -16.99 30.14
CA THR A 372 -11.63 -18.17 29.97
C THR A 372 -12.73 -17.92 28.94
N GLU A 373 -13.27 -18.99 28.35
CA GLU A 373 -14.38 -18.91 27.39
C GLU A 373 -15.61 -18.23 28.02
N ASP A 374 -15.89 -18.52 29.29
CA ASP A 374 -16.98 -17.90 30.06
C ASP A 374 -16.77 -16.39 30.25
N GLU A 375 -15.53 -15.95 30.57
CA GLU A 375 -15.23 -14.51 30.69
C GLU A 375 -15.47 -13.77 29.35
N ILE A 376 -15.19 -14.43 28.22
CA ILE A 376 -15.43 -13.86 26.88
C ILE A 376 -16.94 -13.78 26.62
N ILE A 377 -17.68 -14.86 26.88
CA ILE A 377 -19.13 -14.91 26.71
C ILE A 377 -19.80 -13.82 27.54
N ASP A 378 -19.43 -13.67 28.82
CA ASP A 378 -19.96 -12.65 29.72
C ASP A 378 -19.80 -11.24 29.13
N VAL A 379 -18.62 -10.90 28.61
CA VAL A 379 -18.38 -9.59 27.99
C VAL A 379 -19.18 -9.44 26.69
N VAL A 380 -19.20 -10.48 25.84
CA VAL A 380 -19.94 -10.45 24.57
C VAL A 380 -21.44 -10.23 24.82
N GLU A 381 -22.02 -10.86 25.83
CA GLU A 381 -23.44 -10.70 26.17
C GLU A 381 -23.82 -9.23 26.42
N HIS A 382 -22.98 -8.46 27.12
CA HIS A 382 -23.22 -7.03 27.38
C HIS A 382 -23.36 -6.19 26.10
N PHE A 383 -22.70 -6.61 25.02
CA PHE A 383 -22.71 -5.93 23.71
C PHE A 383 -23.72 -6.52 22.71
N ARG A 384 -24.47 -7.56 23.08
CA ARG A 384 -25.49 -8.19 22.22
C ARG A 384 -26.88 -8.30 22.86
N ILE A 385 -27.08 -7.78 24.08
CA ILE A 385 -28.42 -7.74 24.68
C ILE A 385 -29.44 -7.02 23.77
N ILE A 386 -30.72 -7.30 23.94
CA ILE A 386 -31.79 -6.62 23.17
C ILE A 386 -31.66 -5.10 23.36
N GLY A 387 -31.59 -4.36 22.24
CA GLY A 387 -31.31 -2.92 22.21
C GLY A 387 -29.83 -2.57 22.00
N ARG A 388 -28.90 -3.47 22.34
CA ARG A 388 -27.46 -3.36 22.07
C ARG A 388 -27.04 -4.46 21.10
N SER A 389 -27.27 -4.25 19.81
CA SER A 389 -26.89 -5.22 18.78
C SER A 389 -25.51 -4.95 18.19
N PHE A 390 -24.48 -4.71 19.02
CA PHE A 390 -23.13 -4.37 18.53
C PHE A 390 -22.35 -5.59 18.06
N LEU A 391 -22.52 -6.73 18.74
CA LEU A 391 -21.92 -8.01 18.38
C LEU A 391 -22.98 -9.02 17.92
N ALA A 392 -22.59 -9.88 17.00
CA ALA A 392 -23.35 -11.01 16.49
C ALA A 392 -22.72 -12.34 16.95
N PRO A 393 -23.46 -13.45 17.04
CA PRO A 393 -24.89 -13.62 16.72
C PRO A 393 -25.82 -12.95 17.74
N GLN A 394 -26.99 -12.51 17.31
CA GLN A 394 -28.00 -11.89 18.18
C GLN A 394 -28.74 -12.95 19.03
N PRO A 395 -29.25 -12.61 20.23
CA PRO A 395 -30.17 -13.47 20.98
C PRO A 395 -31.37 -13.92 20.12
N PRO A 396 -31.92 -15.13 20.33
CA PRO A 396 -31.73 -16.03 21.47
C PRO A 396 -30.60 -17.08 21.31
N VAL A 397 -29.71 -16.94 20.32
CA VAL A 397 -28.64 -17.92 20.07
C VAL A 397 -27.70 -18.02 21.26
N VAL A 398 -27.67 -19.15 21.96
CA VAL A 398 -26.76 -19.40 23.09
C VAL A 398 -25.33 -19.55 22.58
N LEU A 399 -24.38 -18.84 23.21
CA LEU A 399 -22.96 -18.91 22.85
C LEU A 399 -22.29 -20.10 23.53
N ASN A 400 -21.38 -20.71 22.78
CA ASN A 400 -20.47 -21.76 23.24
C ASN A 400 -19.06 -21.51 22.68
N LYS A 401 -18.10 -22.35 23.05
CA LYS A 401 -16.71 -22.21 22.62
C LYS A 401 -16.47 -22.22 21.10
N GLU A 402 -17.35 -22.89 20.34
CA GLU A 402 -17.28 -22.97 18.87
C GLU A 402 -18.05 -21.83 18.19
N SER A 403 -18.77 -21.01 18.94
CA SER A 403 -19.54 -19.90 18.39
C SER A 403 -18.63 -18.85 17.78
N VAL A 404 -18.99 -18.41 16.57
CA VAL A 404 -18.29 -17.34 15.86
C VAL A 404 -18.91 -16.00 16.26
N ILE A 405 -18.11 -15.12 16.83
CA ILE A 405 -18.50 -13.75 17.16
C ILE A 405 -18.01 -12.78 16.08
N ASP A 406 -18.83 -11.79 15.75
CA ASP A 406 -18.51 -10.74 14.78
C ASP A 406 -19.14 -9.40 15.19
N ILE A 407 -18.68 -8.32 14.56
CA ILE A 407 -19.29 -7.00 14.66
C ILE A 407 -20.53 -6.95 13.75
N SER A 408 -21.67 -6.63 14.34
CA SER A 408 -22.96 -6.59 13.62
C SER A 408 -22.97 -5.58 12.48
N HIS A 409 -22.30 -4.43 12.64
CA HIS A 409 -22.22 -3.43 11.58
C HIS A 409 -20.90 -2.63 11.55
N GLU A 410 -20.37 -2.40 10.35
CA GLU A 410 -19.07 -1.72 10.13
C GLU A 410 -19.05 -0.25 10.55
N SER A 411 -20.22 0.36 10.75
CA SER A 411 -20.33 1.72 11.28
C SER A 411 -19.75 1.85 12.69
N LEU A 412 -19.74 0.77 13.49
CA LEU A 412 -19.12 0.78 14.82
C LEU A 412 -17.62 1.09 14.74
N MET A 413 -16.92 0.52 13.76
CA MET A 413 -15.49 0.79 13.53
C MET A 413 -15.18 2.22 13.10
N ARG A 414 -16.17 2.94 12.56
CA ARG A 414 -16.01 4.30 12.02
C ARG A 414 -16.34 5.39 13.02
N ILE A 415 -17.17 5.09 14.02
CA ILE A 415 -17.78 6.09 14.90
C ILE A 415 -17.37 5.90 16.34
N TRP A 416 -17.12 4.67 16.78
CA TRP A 416 -16.76 4.44 18.17
C TRP A 416 -15.29 4.78 18.42
N ASP A 417 -15.04 5.87 19.14
CA ASP A 417 -13.70 6.44 19.36
C ASP A 417 -12.69 5.44 19.94
N LYS A 418 -13.14 4.62 20.90
CA LYS A 418 -12.30 3.56 21.50
C LYS A 418 -11.90 2.52 20.45
N MET A 419 -12.83 2.13 19.59
CA MET A 419 -12.58 1.15 18.55
C MET A 419 -11.59 1.68 17.50
N ILE A 420 -11.73 2.95 17.09
CA ILE A 420 -10.79 3.59 16.15
C ILE A 420 -9.38 3.58 16.73
N LEU A 421 -9.23 3.94 18.01
CA LEU A 421 -7.95 3.88 18.71
C LEU A 421 -7.40 2.45 18.78
N TRP A 422 -8.22 1.48 19.17
CA TRP A 422 -7.82 0.08 19.33
C TRP A 422 -7.39 -0.56 18.01
N VAL A 423 -8.09 -0.27 16.89
CA VAL A 423 -7.69 -0.71 15.55
C VAL A 423 -6.33 -0.12 15.15
N GLY A 424 -6.08 1.15 15.51
CA GLY A 424 -4.78 1.80 15.29
C GLY A 424 -3.65 1.15 16.09
N GLU A 425 -3.86 0.93 17.40
CA GLU A 425 -2.89 0.26 18.26
C GLU A 425 -2.59 -1.18 17.82
N GLU A 426 -3.61 -1.91 17.40
CA GLU A 426 -3.47 -3.28 16.90
C GLU A 426 -2.65 -3.31 15.62
N TYR A 427 -2.94 -2.39 14.69
CA TYR A 427 -2.16 -2.26 13.45
C TYR A 427 -0.68 -2.00 13.74
N GLU A 428 -0.35 -1.05 14.62
CA GLU A 428 1.03 -0.77 15.00
C GLU A 428 1.71 -1.98 15.67
N ALA A 429 0.98 -2.70 16.53
CA ALA A 429 1.49 -3.90 17.17
C ALA A 429 1.82 -5.01 16.16
N VAL A 430 0.96 -5.23 15.17
CA VAL A 430 1.17 -6.19 14.10
C VAL A 430 2.36 -5.80 13.22
N GLN A 431 2.52 -4.51 12.88
CA GLN A 431 3.67 -4.06 12.08
C GLN A 431 4.99 -4.25 12.81
N MET A 432 5.05 -3.94 14.11
CA MET A 432 6.24 -4.20 14.92
C MET A 432 6.57 -5.70 14.96
N TYR A 433 5.57 -6.56 15.15
CA TYR A 433 5.76 -8.01 15.15
C TYR A 433 6.27 -8.54 13.80
N LYS A 434 5.69 -8.09 12.68
CA LYS A 434 6.15 -8.47 11.33
C LYS A 434 7.61 -8.07 11.10
N ARG A 435 7.99 -6.84 11.48
CA ARG A 435 9.37 -6.35 11.37
C ARG A 435 10.36 -7.17 12.20
N LEU A 436 9.95 -7.56 13.42
CA LEU A 436 10.73 -8.45 14.28
C LEU A 436 10.88 -9.85 13.68
N ALA A 437 9.79 -10.42 13.15
CA ALA A 437 9.80 -11.75 12.55
C ALA A 437 10.66 -11.83 11.29
N GLU A 438 10.60 -10.80 10.42
CA GLU A 438 11.49 -10.66 9.26
C GLU A 438 12.95 -10.52 9.66
N SER A 439 13.25 -9.77 10.73
CA SER A 439 14.63 -9.62 11.21
C SER A 439 15.18 -10.90 11.84
N ALA A 440 14.33 -11.63 12.59
CA ALA A 440 14.68 -12.93 13.14
C ALA A 440 14.97 -13.96 12.03
N GLU A 441 14.26 -13.89 10.91
CA GLU A 441 14.52 -14.71 9.72
C GLU A 441 15.88 -14.40 9.10
N LYS A 442 16.15 -13.11 8.84
CA LYS A 442 17.42 -12.67 8.26
C LYS A 442 18.61 -12.96 9.16
N TYR A 443 18.44 -12.85 10.48
CA TYR A 443 19.47 -13.24 11.45
C TYR A 443 19.77 -14.74 11.40
N GLN A 444 18.74 -15.59 11.29
CA GLN A 444 18.93 -17.03 11.14
C GLN A 444 19.63 -17.39 9.82
N GLN A 445 19.39 -16.60 8.77
CA GLN A 445 20.06 -16.72 7.46
C GLN A 445 21.47 -16.09 7.44
N GLY A 446 21.88 -15.39 8.52
CA GLY A 446 23.18 -14.75 8.64
C GLY A 446 23.31 -13.41 7.88
N GLU A 447 22.22 -12.85 7.38
CA GLU A 447 22.21 -11.61 6.58
C GLU A 447 22.24 -10.34 7.44
N THR A 448 21.76 -10.42 8.68
CA THR A 448 21.65 -9.27 9.60
C THR A 448 22.11 -9.64 11.00
N GLY A 449 22.58 -8.65 11.76
CA GLY A 449 22.91 -8.81 13.19
C GLY A 449 21.71 -8.73 14.13
N LEU A 450 21.98 -8.82 15.44
CA LEU A 450 20.99 -8.58 16.50
C LEU A 450 20.55 -7.12 16.54
N TRP A 451 19.32 -6.86 16.97
CA TRP A 451 18.82 -5.49 17.11
C TRP A 451 19.55 -4.72 18.20
N ARG A 452 19.75 -3.42 17.97
CA ARG A 452 20.38 -2.47 18.90
C ARG A 452 19.44 -1.29 19.18
N PRO A 453 19.68 -0.48 20.21
CA PRO A 453 18.93 0.76 20.41
C PRO A 453 19.03 1.70 19.19
N PRO A 454 17.96 2.39 18.80
CA PRO A 454 16.67 2.51 19.53
C PRO A 454 15.67 1.37 19.26
N ASP A 455 15.79 0.64 18.15
CA ASP A 455 14.79 -0.35 17.70
C ASP A 455 14.57 -1.48 18.73
N LEU A 456 15.65 -1.95 19.38
CA LEU A 456 15.57 -2.94 20.46
C LEU A 456 14.70 -2.48 21.62
N MET A 457 14.81 -1.21 22.03
CA MET A 457 14.04 -0.67 23.14
C MET A 457 12.56 -0.53 22.79
N LEU A 458 12.27 -0.13 21.54
CA LEU A 458 10.90 -0.09 21.03
C LEU A 458 10.28 -1.49 21.03
N ALA A 459 11.03 -2.52 20.63
CA ALA A 459 10.58 -3.91 20.64
C ALA A 459 10.32 -4.46 22.04
N ILE A 460 11.17 -4.13 23.02
CA ILE A 460 10.99 -4.55 24.41
C ILE A 460 9.75 -3.90 25.00
N ASN A 461 9.62 -2.57 24.86
CA ASN A 461 8.45 -1.84 25.33
C ASN A 461 7.16 -2.36 24.66
N TRP A 462 7.22 -2.67 23.37
CA TRP A 462 6.12 -3.28 22.64
C TRP A 462 5.75 -4.66 23.23
N ARG A 463 6.73 -5.54 23.47
CA ARG A 463 6.49 -6.88 24.05
C ARG A 463 5.85 -6.79 25.44
N GLU A 464 6.33 -5.86 26.28
CA GLU A 464 5.80 -5.65 27.62
C GLU A 464 4.37 -5.05 27.61
N LYS A 465 4.10 -4.12 26.69
CA LYS A 465 2.78 -3.50 26.53
C LYS A 465 1.76 -4.48 25.94
N GLN A 466 2.11 -5.18 24.87
CA GLN A 466 1.16 -5.98 24.08
C GLN A 466 1.05 -7.44 24.53
N LYS A 467 2.08 -8.00 25.17
CA LYS A 467 2.12 -9.40 25.65
C LYS A 467 1.56 -10.40 24.62
N PRO A 468 2.11 -10.44 23.38
CA PRO A 468 1.54 -11.21 22.29
C PRO A 468 1.50 -12.71 22.62
N THR A 469 0.38 -13.37 22.36
CA THR A 469 0.23 -14.82 22.50
C THR A 469 0.63 -15.55 21.21
N LEU A 470 0.88 -16.86 21.29
CA LEU A 470 1.17 -17.68 20.11
C LEU A 470 0.02 -17.65 19.10
N THR A 471 -1.23 -17.75 19.58
CA THR A 471 -2.43 -17.73 18.74
C THR A 471 -2.57 -16.39 18.03
N TRP A 472 -2.33 -15.27 18.73
CA TRP A 472 -2.30 -13.94 18.12
C TRP A 472 -1.25 -13.83 17.02
N ALA A 473 -0.01 -14.25 17.32
CA ALA A 473 1.11 -14.13 16.41
C ALA A 473 0.93 -14.96 15.13
N LYS A 474 0.48 -16.22 15.26
CA LYS A 474 0.23 -17.13 14.13
C LYS A 474 -0.69 -16.54 13.07
N ARG A 475 -1.59 -15.63 13.44
CA ARG A 475 -2.48 -14.94 12.50
C ARG A 475 -1.75 -14.02 11.53
N HIS A 476 -0.58 -13.53 11.91
CA HIS A 476 0.17 -12.53 11.16
C HIS A 476 1.49 -13.07 10.63
N ASN A 477 2.19 -13.89 11.42
CA ASN A 477 3.40 -14.61 11.02
C ASN A 477 3.55 -15.87 11.89
N PRO A 478 3.74 -17.08 11.31
CA PRO A 478 3.84 -18.31 12.09
C PRO A 478 5.13 -18.42 12.92
N ALA A 479 6.16 -17.61 12.67
CA ALA A 479 7.48 -17.72 13.27
C ALA A 479 7.59 -17.09 14.69
N PHE A 480 6.58 -17.27 15.55
CA PHE A 480 6.53 -16.64 16.87
C PHE A 480 7.70 -17.01 17.78
N GLU A 481 7.97 -18.29 17.96
CA GLU A 481 9.04 -18.77 18.85
C GLU A 481 10.41 -18.22 18.43
N ARG A 482 10.73 -18.35 17.13
CA ARG A 482 11.96 -17.80 16.54
C ARG A 482 12.08 -16.29 16.81
N THR A 483 10.98 -15.56 16.62
CA THR A 483 10.94 -14.10 16.81
C THR A 483 11.21 -13.71 18.26
N MET A 484 10.61 -14.42 19.22
CA MET A 484 10.79 -14.15 20.64
C MET A 484 12.21 -14.50 21.10
N VAL A 485 12.76 -15.63 20.63
CA VAL A 485 14.16 -16.01 20.90
C VAL A 485 15.13 -14.98 20.34
N TYR A 486 14.90 -14.46 19.13
CA TYR A 486 15.72 -13.42 18.52
C TYR A 486 15.71 -12.12 19.35
N LEU A 487 14.53 -11.67 19.78
CA LEU A 487 14.38 -10.48 20.61
C LEU A 487 15.07 -10.65 21.96
N GLU A 488 14.92 -11.80 22.60
CA GLU A 488 15.56 -12.11 23.88
C GLU A 488 17.08 -12.20 23.75
N THR A 489 17.58 -12.82 22.68
CA THR A 489 19.02 -12.89 22.37
C THR A 489 19.58 -11.48 22.16
N SER A 490 18.89 -10.64 21.39
CA SER A 490 19.27 -9.23 21.17
C SER A 490 19.32 -8.45 22.47
N HIS A 491 18.31 -8.61 23.33
CA HIS A 491 18.26 -7.96 24.64
C HIS A 491 19.39 -8.40 25.56
N ARG A 492 19.64 -9.71 25.66
CA ARG A 492 20.70 -10.27 26.50
C ARG A 492 22.09 -9.78 26.07
N GLU A 493 22.35 -9.76 24.77
CA GLU A 493 23.64 -9.30 24.26
C GLU A 493 23.88 -7.80 24.49
N TYR A 494 22.83 -6.99 24.37
CA TYR A 494 22.88 -5.58 24.74
C TYR A 494 23.21 -5.38 26.24
N GLN A 495 22.56 -6.13 27.13
CA GLN A 495 22.85 -6.05 28.58
C GLN A 495 24.31 -6.43 28.89
N LEU A 496 24.82 -7.50 28.27
CA LEU A 496 26.21 -7.93 28.44
C LEU A 496 27.20 -6.87 27.95
N GLU A 497 26.90 -6.19 26.84
CA GLU A 497 27.73 -5.08 26.35
C GLU A 497 27.72 -3.88 27.28
N GLU A 498 26.57 -3.48 27.81
CA GLU A 498 26.45 -2.40 28.80
C GLU A 498 27.26 -2.72 30.07
N GLU A 499 27.11 -3.93 30.61
CA GLU A 499 27.91 -4.36 31.76
C GLU A 499 29.42 -4.33 31.46
N ASN A 500 29.82 -4.74 30.26
CA ASN A 500 31.21 -4.73 29.83
C ASN A 500 31.75 -3.31 29.68
N LYS A 501 30.96 -2.37 29.12
CA LYS A 501 31.32 -0.95 29.06
C LYS A 501 31.52 -0.37 30.46
N VAL A 502 30.60 -0.65 31.39
CA VAL A 502 30.74 -0.22 32.79
C VAL A 502 31.99 -0.81 33.44
N LYS A 503 32.28 -2.10 33.22
CA LYS A 503 33.50 -2.75 33.70
C LYS A 503 34.77 -2.12 33.10
N GLN A 504 34.76 -1.78 31.81
CA GLN A 504 35.87 -1.11 31.13
C GLN A 504 36.09 0.31 31.66
N GLN A 505 35.03 1.09 31.88
CA GLN A 505 35.11 2.42 32.49
C GLN A 505 35.71 2.36 33.90
N LYS A 506 35.29 1.38 34.72
CA LYS A 506 35.88 1.15 36.05
C LYS A 506 37.38 0.82 35.95
N ARG A 507 37.78 -0.05 35.01
CA ARG A 507 39.20 -0.38 34.77
C ARG A 507 40.01 0.82 34.28
N ALA A 508 39.45 1.66 33.42
CA ALA A 508 40.08 2.89 32.95
C ALA A 508 40.32 3.85 34.11
N LEU A 509 39.30 4.08 34.95
CA LEU A 509 39.41 4.90 36.16
C LEU A 509 40.51 4.39 37.12
N LEU A 510 40.61 3.07 37.32
CA LEU A 510 41.68 2.49 38.14
C LEU A 510 43.08 2.76 37.56
N ARG A 511 43.25 2.63 36.23
CA ARG A 511 44.53 2.95 35.56
C ARG A 511 44.89 4.43 35.71
N THR A 512 43.93 5.34 35.54
CA THR A 512 44.15 6.78 35.73
C THR A 512 44.55 7.10 37.17
N ARG A 513 43.94 6.41 38.15
CA ARG A 513 44.28 6.57 39.57
C ARG A 513 45.69 6.09 39.90
N ILE A 514 46.09 4.93 39.35
CA ILE A 514 47.45 4.40 39.49
C ILE A 514 48.47 5.35 38.84
N PHE A 515 48.17 5.87 37.66
CA PHE A 515 49.02 6.83 36.95
C PHE A 515 49.21 8.12 37.75
N ALA A 516 48.14 8.65 38.36
CA ALA A 516 48.20 9.82 39.23
C ALA A 516 49.05 9.59 40.49
N ILE A 517 48.97 8.39 41.10
CA ILE A 517 49.80 8.03 42.26
C ILE A 517 51.29 7.97 41.88
N VAL A 518 51.63 7.36 40.73
CA VAL A 518 53.02 7.28 40.23
C VAL A 518 53.60 8.67 39.94
N LEU A 519 52.79 9.57 39.36
CA LEU A 519 53.19 10.97 39.14
C LEU A 519 53.39 11.71 40.47
N GLY A 520 52.52 11.49 41.45
CA GLY A 520 52.64 12.07 42.79
C GLY A 520 53.92 11.63 43.51
N THR A 521 54.26 10.34 43.47
CA THR A 521 55.49 9.83 44.09
C THR A 521 56.75 10.32 43.37
N ALA A 522 56.75 10.39 42.03
CA ALA A 522 57.86 10.96 41.27
C ALA A 522 58.09 12.45 41.60
N SER A 523 57.01 13.21 41.82
CA SER A 523 57.08 14.62 42.22
C SER A 523 57.69 14.80 43.62
N ILE A 524 57.32 13.94 44.57
CA ILE A 524 57.88 13.94 45.94
C ILE A 524 59.38 13.58 45.92
N ILE A 525 59.76 12.59 45.11
CA ILE A 525 61.17 12.21 44.95
C ILE A 525 61.97 13.37 44.33
N SER A 526 61.43 14.06 43.34
CA SER A 526 62.06 15.24 42.74
C SER A 526 62.23 16.38 43.76
N LEU A 527 61.21 16.62 44.60
CA LEU A 527 61.28 17.60 45.69
C LEU A 527 62.35 17.22 46.74
N PHE A 528 62.48 15.93 47.06
CA PHE A 528 63.51 15.42 47.96
C PHE A 528 64.93 15.63 47.41
N PHE A 529 65.15 15.37 46.11
CA PHE A 529 66.43 15.67 45.47
C PHE A 529 66.74 17.17 45.43
N MET A 530 65.73 18.00 45.20
CA MET A 530 65.87 19.46 45.21
C MET A 530 66.25 20.00 46.60
N ILE A 531 65.63 19.49 47.66
CA ILE A 531 65.96 19.85 49.05
C ILE A 531 67.38 19.41 49.41
N ASN A 532 67.78 18.19 49.05
CA ASN A 532 69.16 17.71 49.28
C ASN A 532 70.20 18.53 48.52
N SER A 533 69.90 18.97 47.29
CA SER A 533 70.76 19.88 46.52
C SER A 533 70.93 21.22 47.22
N PHE A 534 69.87 21.74 47.84
CA PHE A 534 69.91 23.02 48.57
C PHE A 534 70.71 22.92 49.88
N LEU A 535 70.59 21.79 50.60
CA LEU A 535 71.37 21.52 51.82
C LEU A 535 72.87 21.36 51.49
N ALA A 536 73.20 20.65 50.41
CA ALA A 536 74.58 20.50 49.95
C ALA A 536 75.24 21.85 49.56
N LYS A 537 74.44 22.79 49.03
CA LYS A 537 74.89 24.15 48.71
C LYS A 537 75.22 24.97 49.97
N GLN A 538 74.48 24.75 51.06
CA GLN A 538 74.68 25.45 52.34
C GLN A 538 75.94 24.97 53.09
N ASP A 539 76.28 23.68 52.97
CA ASP A 539 77.52 23.14 53.53
C ASP A 539 78.77 23.59 52.75
N ALA A 540 78.64 23.84 51.45
CA ALA A 540 79.71 24.43 50.64
C ALA A 540 80.03 25.89 51.03
N GLU A 541 79.03 26.68 51.43
CA GLU A 541 79.24 28.04 51.95
C GLU A 541 79.88 28.03 53.36
N LYS A 542 79.54 27.06 54.21
CA LYS A 542 80.20 26.87 55.52
C LYS A 542 81.68 26.48 55.39
N GLN A 543 82.06 25.76 54.33
CA GLN A 543 83.47 25.47 54.04
C GLN A 543 84.25 26.69 53.54
N LYS A 544 83.57 27.64 52.89
CA LYS A 544 84.17 28.90 52.45
C LYS A 544 84.54 29.82 53.63
N ILE A 545 83.68 29.88 54.65
CA ILE A 545 83.88 30.71 55.85
C ILE A 545 85.00 30.17 56.76
N LYS A 546 85.25 28.85 56.75
CA LYS A 546 86.36 28.23 57.52
C LYS A 546 87.75 28.46 56.91
N ALA A 547 87.83 28.85 55.65
CA ALA A 547 89.11 29.14 54.97
C ALA A 547 89.60 30.59 55.21
N GLU A 548 88.72 31.50 55.63
CA GLU A 548 89.04 32.91 55.92
C GLU A 548 89.51 33.15 57.37
N GLN A 549 89.41 32.14 58.25
CA GLN A 549 89.72 32.24 59.70
C GLN A 549 91.14 31.76 60.07
N GLN A 550 92.00 31.45 59.09
CA GLN A 550 93.30 30.81 59.33
C GLN A 550 94.50 31.59 58.76
N THR A 551 94.40 32.92 58.74
CA THR A 551 95.56 33.80 58.65
C THR A 551 95.46 34.82 59.76
N GLU A 552 96.52 34.91 60.56
CA GLU A 552 96.71 35.87 61.64
C GLU A 552 95.93 35.61 62.93
N ILE A 553 96.41 34.60 63.66
CA ILE A 553 96.70 34.81 65.08
C ILE A 553 97.72 35.97 65.16
N ALA A 554 97.26 37.20 64.97
CA ALA A 554 98.06 38.39 65.17
C ALA A 554 97.54 39.06 66.43
N THR A 555 98.28 38.77 67.50
CA THR A 555 98.27 39.53 68.75
C THR A 555 97.06 39.27 69.64
N GLN A 556 97.03 38.03 70.15
CA GLN A 556 96.63 37.80 71.53
C GLN A 556 97.08 38.96 72.41
N GLU A 557 96.09 39.51 73.10
CA GLU A 557 96.26 40.08 74.42
C GLU A 557 97.28 41.22 74.56
N ARG A 558 96.76 42.40 74.81
CA ARG A 558 96.66 42.86 76.20
C ARG A 558 96.05 44.25 76.17
N THR A 559 94.81 44.43 76.61
CA THR A 559 94.54 44.64 78.04
C THR A 559 95.52 45.61 78.70
N LYS A 560 95.76 46.74 78.04
CA LYS A 560 96.30 47.92 78.70
C LYS A 560 95.58 49.17 78.26
N ALA A 561 95.08 49.84 79.30
CA ALA A 561 95.04 51.28 79.40
C ALA A 561 93.92 51.89 78.56
N GLU A 562 92.65 51.82 78.96
CA GLU A 562 92.12 52.37 80.23
C GLU A 562 92.54 53.82 80.56
N GLU A 563 93.31 54.50 79.69
CA GLU A 563 93.79 55.86 79.99
C GLU A 563 93.50 56.91 78.91
N GLN A 564 92.83 56.54 77.82
CA GLN A 564 92.26 57.53 76.88
C GLN A 564 90.84 57.97 77.24
N SER A 565 90.47 57.89 78.52
CA SER A 565 89.15 58.31 79.04
C SER A 565 88.95 59.83 79.10
N LYS A 566 89.92 60.66 78.71
CA LYS A 566 89.85 62.12 78.88
C LYS A 566 89.69 62.98 77.63
N ILE A 567 89.79 62.39 76.43
CA ILE A 567 89.60 63.12 75.15
C ILE A 567 88.30 62.71 74.44
N ALA A 568 87.68 61.60 74.84
CA ALA A 568 86.45 61.10 74.22
C ALA A 568 85.18 61.88 74.62
N GLU A 569 85.14 62.54 75.78
CA GLU A 569 83.91 63.17 76.29
C GLU A 569 83.55 64.47 75.53
N GLU A 570 84.54 65.20 75.02
CA GLU A 570 84.29 66.42 74.23
C GLU A 570 83.83 66.11 72.79
N GLN A 571 84.29 65.01 72.19
CA GLN A 571 83.82 64.57 70.88
C GLN A 571 82.43 63.93 70.92
N LYS A 572 82.01 63.38 72.07
CA LYS A 572 80.72 62.72 72.24
C LYS A 572 79.53 63.68 72.06
N GLN A 573 79.65 64.93 72.51
CA GLN A 573 78.53 65.88 72.40
C GLN A 573 78.32 66.38 70.97
N LEU A 574 79.39 66.57 70.18
CA LEU A 574 79.27 66.95 68.77
C LEU A 574 78.85 65.76 67.88
N ALA A 575 79.27 64.54 68.24
CA ALA A 575 78.86 63.32 67.56
C ALA A 575 77.38 62.98 67.79
N GLN A 576 76.83 63.19 69.00
CA GLN A 576 75.42 62.90 69.31
C GLN A 576 74.44 63.79 68.54
N GLN A 577 74.78 65.06 68.28
CA GLN A 577 73.95 65.93 67.43
C GLN A 577 73.97 65.50 65.95
N LYS A 578 75.14 65.15 65.41
CA LYS A 578 75.24 64.65 64.04
C LYS A 578 74.70 63.23 63.86
N GLU A 579 74.69 62.42 64.90
CA GLU A 579 74.10 61.08 64.91
C GLU A 579 72.58 61.14 64.78
N GLN A 580 71.90 62.08 65.46
CA GLN A 580 70.45 62.27 65.31
C GLN A 580 70.04 62.81 63.92
N GLU A 581 70.82 63.72 63.34
CA GLU A 581 70.59 64.20 61.97
C GLU A 581 70.89 63.12 60.91
N ALA A 582 71.94 62.31 61.12
CA ALA A 582 72.26 61.19 60.23
C ALA A 582 71.27 60.03 60.36
N LEU A 583 70.73 59.75 61.56
CA LEU A 583 69.68 58.75 61.78
C LEU A 583 68.37 59.16 61.11
N THR A 584 67.97 60.43 61.24
CA THR A 584 66.76 60.94 60.58
C THR A 584 66.90 60.97 59.05
N GLN A 585 68.06 61.35 58.51
CA GLN A 585 68.31 61.24 57.06
C GLN A 585 68.39 59.80 56.57
N LYS A 586 68.98 58.88 57.34
CA LYS A 586 69.05 57.46 57.00
C LYS A 586 67.67 56.81 57.01
N GLU A 587 66.83 57.10 58.01
CA GLU A 587 65.44 56.62 58.04
C GLU A 587 64.63 57.17 56.86
N LEU A 588 64.83 58.43 56.47
CA LEU A 588 64.16 59.02 55.32
C LEU A 588 64.63 58.38 54.00
N ALA A 589 65.93 58.15 53.85
CA ALA A 589 66.51 57.50 52.67
C ALA A 589 66.15 56.01 52.59
N ASP A 590 66.11 55.28 53.71
CA ASP A 590 65.67 53.88 53.74
C ASP A 590 64.16 53.78 53.43
N LYS A 591 63.35 54.74 53.88
CA LYS A 591 61.92 54.84 53.55
C LYS A 591 61.68 55.20 52.09
N GLU A 592 62.46 56.12 51.51
CA GLU A 592 62.41 56.43 50.08
C GLU A 592 62.89 55.27 49.21
N LYS A 593 63.93 54.55 49.63
CA LYS A 593 64.42 53.35 48.93
C LYS A 593 63.40 52.21 48.97
N LEU A 594 62.74 51.99 50.11
CA LEU A 594 61.62 51.04 50.24
C LEU A 594 60.44 51.44 49.35
N ASN A 595 60.09 52.72 49.30
CA ASN A 595 59.03 53.23 48.43
C ASN A 595 59.40 53.12 46.94
N ALA A 596 60.66 53.36 46.57
CA ALA A 596 61.15 53.19 45.19
C ALA A 596 61.19 51.72 44.78
N GLN A 597 61.57 50.81 45.68
CA GLN A 597 61.52 49.36 45.44
C GLN A 597 60.08 48.85 45.34
N ALA A 598 59.17 49.33 46.21
CA ALA A 598 57.76 49.02 46.13
C ALA A 598 57.15 49.52 44.81
N SER A 599 57.47 50.74 44.38
CA SER A 599 57.03 51.32 43.12
C SER A 599 57.59 50.57 41.91
N ALA A 600 58.85 50.12 41.95
CA ALA A 600 59.45 49.31 40.89
C ALA A 600 58.84 47.89 40.81
N HIS A 601 58.51 47.29 41.95
CA HIS A 601 57.76 46.03 42.01
C HIS A 601 56.33 46.18 41.49
N GLU A 602 55.68 47.30 41.78
CA GLU A 602 54.35 47.59 41.29
C GLU A 602 54.34 47.89 39.78
N ALA A 603 55.33 48.64 39.28
CA ALA A 603 55.53 48.88 37.85
C ALA A 603 55.80 47.58 37.08
N THR A 604 56.65 46.69 37.59
CA THR A 604 56.89 45.37 36.96
C THR A 604 55.67 44.46 37.02
N ARG A 605 54.87 44.53 38.09
CA ARG A 605 53.58 43.83 38.17
C ARG A 605 52.59 44.39 37.13
N GLN A 606 52.48 45.70 37.00
CA GLN A 606 51.63 46.35 36.00
C GLN A 606 52.08 46.04 34.58
N GLN A 607 53.39 46.00 34.31
CA GLN A 607 53.95 45.62 33.02
C GLN A 607 53.63 44.16 32.66
N LYS A 608 53.71 43.24 33.62
CA LYS A 608 53.28 41.84 33.43
C LYS A 608 51.78 41.73 33.14
N ILE A 609 50.95 42.48 33.86
CA ILE A 609 49.50 42.52 33.64
C ILE A 609 49.18 43.10 32.24
N ALA A 610 49.87 44.16 31.83
CA ALA A 610 49.71 44.75 30.50
C ALA A 610 50.14 43.79 29.38
N LEU A 611 51.24 43.06 29.57
CA LEU A 611 51.70 42.03 28.63
C LEU A 611 50.69 40.88 28.52
N GLN A 612 50.16 40.41 29.65
CA GLN A 612 49.15 39.36 29.68
C GLN A 612 47.85 39.81 29.00
N LYS A 613 47.37 41.03 29.28
CA LYS A 613 46.22 41.61 28.58
C LYS A 613 46.46 41.80 27.08
N SER A 614 47.68 42.15 26.67
CA SER A 614 48.05 42.24 25.26
C SER A 614 48.03 40.86 24.58
N GLN A 615 48.49 39.81 25.27
CA GLN A 615 48.44 38.44 24.78
C GLN A 615 46.99 37.95 24.66
N GLU A 616 46.16 38.19 25.67
CA GLU A 616 44.72 37.88 25.66
C GLU A 616 44.00 38.62 24.52
N ALA A 617 44.33 39.89 24.27
CA ALA A 617 43.78 40.66 23.15
C ALA A 617 44.20 40.11 21.78
N THR A 618 45.44 39.63 21.63
CA THR A 618 45.89 38.98 20.40
C THR A 618 45.21 37.64 20.15
N GLU A 619 44.98 36.85 21.22
CA GLU A 619 44.27 35.57 21.15
C GLU A 619 42.78 35.77 20.83
N GLN A 620 42.15 36.78 21.44
CA GLN A 620 40.78 37.17 21.08
C GLN A 620 40.67 37.65 19.63
N ARG A 621 41.69 38.37 19.12
CA ARG A 621 41.73 38.80 17.72
C ARG A 621 41.86 37.61 16.77
N SER A 622 42.69 36.61 17.07
CA SER A 622 42.78 35.40 16.23
C SER A 622 41.47 34.62 16.24
N ILE A 623 40.82 34.48 17.40
CA ILE A 623 39.50 33.83 17.51
C ILE A 623 38.44 34.60 16.72
N ALA A 624 38.46 35.94 16.74
CA ALA A 624 37.52 36.75 15.99
C ALA A 624 37.71 36.62 14.47
N VAL A 625 38.96 36.51 13.99
CA VAL A 625 39.26 36.25 12.57
C VAL A 625 38.79 34.86 12.15
N GLU A 626 39.05 33.83 12.96
CA GLU A 626 38.59 32.47 12.70
C GLU A 626 37.06 32.39 12.64
N LYS A 627 36.36 33.01 13.60
CA LYS A 627 34.89 33.12 13.59
C LYS A 627 34.35 33.87 12.38
N ALA A 628 35.06 34.92 11.91
CA ALA A 628 34.67 35.66 10.72
C ALA A 628 34.84 34.83 9.44
N GLU A 629 35.87 33.98 9.37
CA GLU A 629 36.05 33.02 8.28
C GLU A 629 34.99 31.91 8.29
N GLU A 630 34.66 31.37 9.47
CA GLU A 630 33.54 30.42 9.63
C GLU A 630 32.21 31.05 9.21
N ALA A 631 31.93 32.29 9.62
CA ALA A 631 30.71 33.00 9.23
C ALA A 631 30.61 33.19 7.71
N LYS A 632 31.71 33.50 7.02
CA LYS A 632 31.74 33.56 5.55
C LYS A 632 31.47 32.20 4.91
N LYS A 633 32.06 31.12 5.43
CA LYS A 633 31.78 29.75 4.93
C LYS A 633 30.30 29.39 5.15
N GLN A 634 29.74 29.72 6.31
CA GLN A 634 28.32 29.50 6.60
C GLN A 634 27.42 30.33 5.68
N GLN A 635 27.79 31.57 5.35
CA GLN A 635 27.04 32.40 4.41
C GLN A 635 27.02 31.77 3.01
N VAL A 636 28.17 31.32 2.48
CA VAL A 636 28.22 30.66 1.16
C VAL A 636 27.37 29.40 1.16
N LEU A 637 27.47 28.57 2.22
CA LEU A 637 26.63 27.38 2.37
C LEU A 637 25.13 27.73 2.44
N ALA A 638 24.77 28.82 3.13
CA ALA A 638 23.39 29.29 3.21
C ALA A 638 22.87 29.80 1.85
N GLU A 639 23.70 30.49 1.06
CA GLU A 639 23.37 30.93 -0.29
C GLU A 639 23.21 29.74 -1.25
N GLU A 640 24.09 28.74 -1.19
CA GLU A 640 23.96 27.49 -1.94
C GLU A 640 22.71 26.70 -1.54
N ALA A 641 22.44 26.59 -0.24
CA ALA A 641 21.24 25.94 0.28
C ALA A 641 19.96 26.68 -0.17
N SER A 642 19.97 28.02 -0.17
CA SER A 642 18.86 28.84 -0.67
C SER A 642 18.61 28.64 -2.16
N LYS A 643 19.68 28.65 -2.99
CA LYS A 643 19.58 28.35 -4.43
C LYS A 643 19.02 26.95 -4.66
N ARG A 644 19.48 25.95 -3.90
CA ARG A 644 19.00 24.57 -3.98
C ARG A 644 17.54 24.44 -3.54
N ALA A 645 17.13 25.14 -2.49
CA ALA A 645 15.74 25.19 -2.05
C ALA A 645 14.83 25.81 -3.10
N MET A 646 15.28 26.90 -3.75
CA MET A 646 14.55 27.53 -4.86
C MET A 646 14.44 26.58 -6.06
N GLN A 647 15.52 25.89 -6.42
CA GLN A 647 15.51 24.90 -7.50
C GLN A 647 14.49 23.78 -7.22
N LEU A 648 14.53 23.18 -6.04
CA LEU A 648 13.59 22.12 -5.64
C LEU A 648 12.14 22.62 -5.62
N ARG A 649 11.91 23.85 -5.14
CA ARG A 649 10.59 24.49 -5.17
C ARG A 649 10.06 24.62 -6.60
N MET A 650 10.90 25.08 -7.54
CA MET A 650 10.50 25.27 -8.94
C MET A 650 10.24 23.93 -9.65
N LEU A 651 11.03 22.89 -9.36
CA LEU A 651 10.77 21.55 -9.87
C LEU A 651 9.46 20.96 -9.32
N SER A 652 9.16 21.20 -8.04
CA SER A 652 7.88 20.79 -7.43
C SER A 652 6.69 21.53 -8.07
N ILE A 653 6.83 22.84 -8.32
CA ILE A 653 5.80 23.63 -9.04
C ILE A 653 5.60 23.08 -10.45
N SER A 654 6.69 22.77 -11.17
CA SER A 654 6.62 22.13 -12.49
C SER A 654 5.79 20.85 -12.44
N GLN A 655 6.09 19.90 -11.55
CA GLN A 655 5.31 18.65 -11.43
C GLN A 655 3.84 18.92 -11.09
N SER A 656 3.58 19.86 -10.18
CA SER A 656 2.21 20.27 -9.85
C SER A 656 1.47 20.83 -11.07
N MET A 657 2.12 21.68 -11.86
CA MET A 657 1.55 22.22 -13.10
C MET A 657 1.25 21.12 -14.11
N SER A 658 2.17 20.17 -14.29
CA SER A 658 1.95 19.00 -15.15
C SER A 658 0.71 18.22 -14.74
N VAL A 659 0.56 17.90 -13.46
CA VAL A 659 -0.64 17.19 -12.96
C VAL A 659 -1.90 18.04 -13.11
N LYS A 660 -1.84 19.34 -12.80
CA LYS A 660 -2.96 20.27 -12.98
C LYS A 660 -3.38 20.36 -14.44
N SER A 661 -2.45 20.29 -15.39
CA SER A 661 -2.78 20.33 -16.83
C SER A 661 -3.73 19.21 -17.23
N LEU A 662 -3.60 18.03 -16.62
CA LEU A 662 -4.46 16.87 -16.87
C LEU A 662 -5.91 17.07 -16.39
N GLN A 663 -6.13 17.99 -15.44
CA GLN A 663 -7.44 18.31 -14.85
C GLN A 663 -8.20 19.39 -15.63
N ILE A 664 -7.58 20.01 -16.64
CA ILE A 664 -8.19 21.12 -17.41
C ILE A 664 -8.94 20.54 -18.60
N ASP A 665 -10.21 20.16 -18.44
CA ASP A 665 -10.95 19.40 -19.47
C ASP A 665 -11.56 20.26 -20.59
N ILE A 666 -11.83 21.54 -20.34
CA ILE A 666 -12.59 22.40 -21.27
C ILE A 666 -11.66 23.25 -22.14
N ASP A 667 -10.65 23.89 -21.55
CA ASP A 667 -9.75 24.79 -22.28
C ASP A 667 -8.48 24.05 -22.73
N THR A 668 -8.50 23.55 -23.97
CA THR A 668 -7.38 22.83 -24.59
C THR A 668 -6.13 23.69 -24.75
N MET A 669 -6.30 25.00 -24.95
CA MET A 669 -5.21 25.95 -25.11
C MET A 669 -4.53 26.23 -23.77
N LEU A 670 -5.31 26.44 -22.70
CA LEU A 670 -4.77 26.58 -21.35
C LEU A 670 -4.08 25.29 -20.89
N ARG A 671 -4.67 24.12 -21.15
CA ARG A 671 -4.02 22.82 -20.90
C ARG A 671 -2.64 22.75 -21.55
N ALA A 672 -2.55 23.08 -22.84
CA ALA A 672 -1.30 23.09 -23.58
C ALA A 672 -0.28 24.08 -23.03
N LEU A 673 -0.73 25.28 -22.67
CA LEU A 673 0.11 26.32 -22.11
C LEU A 673 0.68 25.93 -20.73
N VAL A 674 -0.14 25.35 -19.86
CA VAL A 674 0.27 24.85 -18.53
C VAL A 674 1.27 23.69 -18.66
N ALA A 675 1.01 22.73 -19.54
CA ALA A 675 1.93 21.62 -19.79
C ALA A 675 3.27 22.11 -20.36
N TYR A 676 3.25 23.02 -21.32
CA TYR A 676 4.47 23.58 -21.92
C TYR A 676 5.27 24.42 -20.91
N GLN A 677 4.62 25.25 -20.09
CA GLN A 677 5.30 26.02 -19.05
C GLN A 677 5.92 25.11 -17.97
N SER A 678 5.26 24.01 -17.61
CA SER A 678 5.86 23.01 -16.73
C SER A 678 7.14 22.42 -17.33
N TYR A 679 7.12 22.07 -18.61
CA TYR A 679 8.32 21.60 -19.31
C TYR A 679 9.46 22.61 -19.26
N LEU A 680 9.17 23.90 -19.52
CA LEU A 680 10.18 24.96 -19.45
C LEU A 680 10.77 25.09 -18.05
N LEU A 681 9.95 25.08 -17.00
CA LEU A 681 10.42 25.13 -15.61
C LEU A 681 11.28 23.90 -15.26
N ASN A 682 10.87 22.71 -15.68
CA ASN A 682 11.67 21.50 -15.47
C ASN A 682 13.04 21.63 -16.15
N HIS A 683 13.10 22.18 -17.36
CA HIS A 683 14.36 22.35 -18.09
C HIS A 683 15.24 23.48 -17.49
N GLU A 684 14.66 24.65 -17.20
CA GLU A 684 15.36 25.82 -16.64
C GLU A 684 16.03 25.50 -15.30
N TYR A 685 15.35 24.71 -14.46
CA TYR A 685 15.84 24.34 -13.13
C TYR A 685 16.52 22.97 -13.09
N LEU A 686 17.00 22.46 -14.23
CA LEU A 686 17.80 21.24 -14.35
C LEU A 686 17.12 19.99 -13.74
N GLY A 687 15.80 19.90 -13.91
CA GLY A 687 15.01 18.73 -13.55
C GLY A 687 15.34 17.52 -14.43
N ASN A 688 14.88 16.35 -14.00
CA ASN A 688 15.07 15.13 -14.76
C ASN A 688 14.39 15.24 -16.13
N VAL A 689 15.11 14.97 -17.21
CA VAL A 689 14.55 14.94 -18.58
C VAL A 689 13.54 13.80 -18.72
N PHE A 690 13.78 12.68 -18.03
CA PHE A 690 12.86 11.54 -17.95
C PHE A 690 11.89 11.70 -16.77
N ASN A 691 11.02 12.72 -16.83
CA ASN A 691 10.01 12.98 -15.80
C ASN A 691 8.61 12.52 -16.27
N PRO A 692 8.00 11.50 -15.65
CA PRO A 692 6.69 10.97 -16.08
C PRO A 692 5.54 11.98 -16.00
N ASP A 693 5.55 12.89 -15.02
CA ASP A 693 4.49 13.88 -14.85
C ASP A 693 4.52 14.88 -16.02
N VAL A 694 5.72 15.39 -16.33
CA VAL A 694 5.96 16.33 -17.43
C VAL A 694 5.64 15.68 -18.77
N TYR A 695 6.06 14.43 -18.97
CA TYR A 695 5.72 13.66 -20.16
C TYR A 695 4.20 13.51 -20.32
N ASN A 696 3.49 13.09 -19.27
CA ASN A 696 2.03 12.90 -19.33
C ASN A 696 1.30 14.21 -19.61
N GLY A 697 1.66 15.30 -18.93
CA GLY A 697 1.07 16.62 -19.18
C GLY A 697 1.22 17.05 -20.64
N LEU A 698 2.42 16.90 -21.20
CA LEU A 698 2.70 17.22 -22.60
C LEU A 698 1.99 16.27 -23.58
N TYR A 699 2.00 14.96 -23.33
CA TYR A 699 1.35 13.96 -24.17
C TYR A 699 -0.15 14.23 -24.29
N PHE A 700 -0.84 14.41 -23.16
CA PHE A 700 -2.27 14.71 -23.18
C PHE A 700 -2.55 16.10 -23.74
N ALA A 701 -1.70 17.10 -23.53
CA ALA A 701 -1.83 18.39 -24.23
C ALA A 701 -1.78 18.22 -25.76
N GLN A 702 -0.79 17.48 -26.28
CA GLN A 702 -0.67 17.20 -27.70
C GLN A 702 -1.90 16.43 -28.20
N LYS A 703 -2.29 15.37 -27.50
CA LYS A 703 -3.44 14.54 -27.88
C LYS A 703 -4.73 15.37 -28.03
N TYR A 704 -5.01 16.27 -27.07
CA TYR A 704 -6.22 17.10 -27.12
C TYR A 704 -6.15 18.20 -28.20
N LEU A 705 -4.95 18.69 -28.54
CA LEU A 705 -4.77 19.67 -29.62
C LEU A 705 -4.91 19.08 -31.03
N TYR A 706 -4.47 17.84 -31.24
CA TYR A 706 -4.40 17.20 -32.56
C TYR A 706 -5.44 16.10 -32.77
N GLY A 707 -6.05 15.59 -31.69
CA GLY A 707 -7.04 14.50 -31.70
C GLY A 707 -6.44 13.09 -31.84
N ASP A 708 -7.21 12.08 -31.47
CA ASP A 708 -6.83 10.66 -31.48
C ASP A 708 -6.45 10.14 -32.88
N MET A 709 -7.07 10.70 -33.92
CA MET A 709 -6.78 10.34 -35.31
C MET A 709 -5.38 10.74 -35.77
N ALA A 710 -4.61 11.52 -35.01
CA ALA A 710 -3.23 11.87 -35.38
C ALA A 710 -2.19 10.82 -34.96
N THR A 711 -2.53 9.94 -34.00
CA THR A 711 -1.60 8.96 -33.40
C THR A 711 -2.02 7.51 -33.62
N ASP A 712 -3.27 7.29 -34.02
CA ASP A 712 -3.88 5.97 -34.08
C ASP A 712 -3.96 5.45 -35.52
N PHE A 713 -3.62 4.19 -35.71
CA PHE A 713 -3.69 3.46 -36.97
C PHE A 713 -4.84 2.44 -36.87
N LEU A 714 -5.94 2.72 -37.56
CA LEU A 714 -7.24 2.06 -37.36
C LEU A 714 -7.70 1.30 -38.61
N LYS A 715 -7.16 0.08 -38.80
CA LYS A 715 -7.55 -0.78 -39.94
C LYS A 715 -7.74 -2.26 -39.58
N HIS A 716 -6.97 -2.78 -38.63
CA HIS A 716 -7.21 -4.14 -38.14
C HIS A 716 -8.55 -4.21 -37.39
N THR A 717 -9.27 -5.32 -37.55
CA THR A 717 -10.57 -5.54 -36.90
C THR A 717 -10.49 -6.45 -35.66
N TYR A 718 -9.33 -7.07 -35.43
CA TYR A 718 -9.05 -7.97 -34.31
C TYR A 718 -7.61 -7.79 -33.83
N LEU A 719 -7.23 -8.54 -32.77
CA LEU A 719 -5.93 -8.47 -32.08
C LEU A 719 -4.74 -8.31 -33.02
N VAL A 720 -3.97 -7.24 -32.83
CA VAL A 720 -2.68 -7.03 -33.51
C VAL A 720 -1.60 -7.80 -32.78
N LYS A 721 -1.08 -8.87 -33.37
CA LYS A 721 -0.16 -9.80 -32.70
C LYS A 721 1.31 -9.50 -32.93
N SER A 722 1.65 -8.90 -34.06
CA SER A 722 3.04 -8.62 -34.42
C SER A 722 3.14 -7.35 -35.25
N ILE A 723 4.19 -6.58 -34.98
CA ILE A 723 4.55 -5.35 -35.67
C ILE A 723 6.04 -5.46 -36.03
N GLN A 724 6.39 -5.16 -37.28
CA GLN A 724 7.78 -5.14 -37.75
C GLN A 724 8.03 -3.85 -38.52
N LEU A 725 9.16 -3.19 -38.23
CA LEU A 725 9.58 -1.99 -38.93
C LEU A 725 10.44 -2.35 -40.13
N ASP A 726 10.22 -1.63 -41.24
CA ASP A 726 11.08 -1.74 -42.41
C ASP A 726 12.45 -1.11 -42.10
N PRO A 727 13.57 -1.84 -42.22
CA PRO A 727 14.89 -1.28 -41.97
C PRO A 727 15.27 -0.19 -42.99
N ASN A 728 14.64 -0.18 -44.17
CA ASN A 728 15.01 0.70 -45.29
C ASN A 728 14.15 1.96 -45.41
N GLY A 729 13.07 2.10 -44.64
CA GLY A 729 12.13 3.20 -44.86
C GLY A 729 11.17 3.47 -43.70
N PRO A 730 10.45 4.61 -43.73
CA PRO A 730 9.52 5.01 -42.68
C PRO A 730 8.19 4.26 -42.83
N VAL A 731 8.25 2.94 -42.89
CA VAL A 731 7.10 2.05 -43.06
C VAL A 731 7.18 0.95 -42.02
N PHE A 732 6.03 0.48 -41.57
CA PHE A 732 5.96 -0.74 -40.77
C PHE A 732 4.87 -1.67 -41.31
N TYR A 733 5.04 -2.94 -41.00
CA TYR A 733 4.08 -3.99 -41.27
C TYR A 733 3.47 -4.47 -39.96
N SER A 734 2.17 -4.73 -39.97
CA SER A 734 1.48 -5.33 -38.83
C SER A 734 0.60 -6.48 -39.29
N THR A 735 0.38 -7.42 -38.38
CA THR A 735 -0.51 -8.55 -38.64
C THR A 735 -1.27 -8.97 -37.38
N GLY A 736 -2.45 -9.55 -37.56
CA GLY A 736 -3.33 -9.89 -36.46
C GLY A 736 -4.22 -11.11 -36.67
N SER A 737 -5.16 -11.28 -35.74
CA SER A 737 -6.17 -12.35 -35.81
C SER A 737 -7.18 -12.18 -36.94
N ASP A 738 -7.22 -11.00 -37.57
CA ASP A 738 -8.06 -10.69 -38.73
C ASP A 738 -7.47 -11.22 -40.06
N GLY A 739 -6.28 -11.80 -40.02
CA GLY A 739 -5.63 -12.44 -41.17
C GLY A 739 -4.98 -11.47 -42.16
N ASN A 740 -5.07 -10.17 -41.91
CA ASN A 740 -4.43 -9.16 -42.74
C ASN A 740 -2.96 -8.99 -42.36
N ILE A 741 -2.09 -8.86 -43.36
CA ILE A 741 -0.84 -8.09 -43.27
C ILE A 741 -1.15 -6.71 -43.81
N ILE A 742 -0.87 -5.67 -43.03
CA ILE A 742 -1.09 -4.28 -43.43
C ILE A 742 0.26 -3.57 -43.41
N LYS A 743 0.55 -2.86 -44.50
CA LYS A 743 1.68 -1.96 -44.66
C LYS A 743 1.24 -0.54 -44.34
N TRP A 744 2.00 0.15 -43.50
CA TRP A 744 1.67 1.45 -42.96
C TRP A 744 2.79 2.46 -43.16
N PRO A 745 2.53 3.63 -43.75
CA PRO A 745 3.44 4.75 -43.64
C PRO A 745 3.52 5.21 -42.17
N LEU A 746 4.72 5.28 -41.59
CA LEU A 746 4.92 5.65 -40.18
C LEU A 746 4.46 7.10 -39.88
N ASN A 747 4.57 7.97 -40.88
CA ASN A 747 4.25 9.39 -40.77
C ASN A 747 2.84 9.76 -41.28
N ASP A 748 2.13 8.82 -41.90
CA ASP A 748 0.76 9.02 -42.41
C ASP A 748 -0.10 7.79 -42.11
N ASN A 749 -0.98 7.92 -41.12
CA ASN A 749 -1.88 6.86 -40.68
C ASN A 749 -3.17 6.77 -41.50
N THR A 750 -3.36 7.63 -42.51
CA THR A 750 -4.58 7.69 -43.33
C THR A 750 -4.55 6.77 -44.55
N GLN A 751 -3.37 6.26 -44.94
CA GLN A 751 -3.18 5.45 -46.14
C GLN A 751 -2.67 4.02 -45.84
N PRO A 752 -3.41 3.19 -45.08
CA PRO A 752 -3.05 1.79 -44.93
C PRO A 752 -3.17 1.04 -46.24
N GLN A 753 -2.17 0.22 -46.56
CA GLN A 753 -2.23 -0.71 -47.68
C GLN A 753 -2.35 -2.13 -47.13
N VAL A 754 -3.50 -2.77 -47.35
CA VAL A 754 -3.64 -4.21 -47.05
C VAL A 754 -2.75 -4.96 -48.04
N PHE A 755 -1.64 -5.48 -47.55
CA PHE A 755 -0.60 -6.14 -48.34
C PHE A 755 -1.02 -7.56 -48.71
N TYR A 756 -1.63 -8.29 -47.78
CA TYR A 756 -2.09 -9.66 -47.97
C TYR A 756 -3.18 -10.02 -46.96
N ASN A 757 -4.10 -10.92 -47.34
CA ASN A 757 -5.05 -11.52 -46.40
C ASN A 757 -4.98 -13.05 -46.53
N SER A 758 -4.70 -13.73 -45.42
CA SER A 758 -4.54 -15.19 -45.37
C SER A 758 -5.85 -15.97 -45.23
N ASN A 759 -6.97 -15.27 -45.04
CA ASN A 759 -8.28 -15.79 -44.59
C ASN A 759 -8.19 -16.65 -43.32
N ASN A 760 -7.11 -16.49 -42.54
CA ASN A 760 -6.80 -17.26 -41.35
C ASN A 760 -6.22 -16.37 -40.27
N THR A 761 -6.11 -16.88 -39.05
CA THR A 761 -5.43 -16.16 -37.98
C THR A 761 -3.91 -16.13 -38.21
N ASN A 762 -3.34 -14.94 -38.39
CA ASN A 762 -1.89 -14.77 -38.40
C ASN A 762 -1.35 -14.72 -36.97
N ARG A 763 -0.12 -15.18 -36.74
CA ARG A 763 0.46 -15.28 -35.39
C ARG A 763 1.74 -14.49 -35.21
N THR A 764 2.67 -14.62 -36.15
CA THR A 764 3.99 -14.00 -36.08
C THR A 764 4.37 -13.43 -37.44
N LEU A 765 5.14 -12.34 -37.41
CA LEU A 765 5.68 -11.67 -38.57
C LEU A 765 7.17 -11.44 -38.33
N ALA A 766 8.01 -11.81 -39.29
CA ALA A 766 9.44 -11.55 -39.26
C ALA A 766 9.86 -10.88 -40.56
N LEU A 767 10.74 -9.89 -40.46
CA LEU A 767 11.35 -9.21 -41.59
C LEU A 767 12.85 -9.44 -41.51
N ASN A 768 13.47 -9.76 -42.65
CA ASN A 768 14.91 -9.97 -42.71
C ASN A 768 15.66 -8.63 -42.59
N ASN A 769 16.96 -8.69 -42.28
CA ASN A 769 17.76 -7.48 -41.98
C ASN A 769 17.83 -6.50 -43.16
N ASP A 770 17.72 -7.01 -44.39
CA ASP A 770 17.79 -6.19 -45.61
C ASP A 770 16.41 -5.67 -46.04
N GLY A 771 15.33 -6.01 -45.33
CA GLY A 771 13.96 -5.56 -45.65
C GLY A 771 13.40 -6.10 -46.98
N THR A 772 14.02 -7.13 -47.55
CA THR A 772 13.64 -7.71 -48.85
C THR A 772 12.68 -8.88 -48.74
N LYS A 773 12.63 -9.57 -47.60
CA LYS A 773 11.81 -10.77 -47.37
C LYS A 773 10.99 -10.64 -46.10
N LEU A 774 9.67 -10.80 -46.26
CA LEU A 774 8.72 -10.82 -45.16
C LEU A 774 8.20 -12.25 -44.96
N ILE A 775 8.25 -12.72 -43.71
CA ILE A 775 7.82 -14.07 -43.33
C ILE A 775 6.60 -13.98 -42.44
N LEU A 776 5.56 -14.75 -42.77
CA LEU A 776 4.32 -14.87 -42.01
C LEU A 776 4.16 -16.28 -41.47
N GLY A 777 3.97 -16.40 -40.15
CA GLY A 777 3.56 -17.64 -39.51
C GLY A 777 2.06 -17.67 -39.20
N LEU A 778 1.37 -18.72 -39.65
CA LEU A 778 -0.08 -18.86 -39.54
C LEU A 778 -0.49 -19.77 -38.37
N ASN A 779 -1.74 -19.64 -37.93
CA ASN A 779 -2.34 -20.55 -36.97
C ASN A 779 -2.58 -21.96 -37.53
N THR A 780 -2.60 -22.12 -38.86
CA THR A 780 -2.68 -23.41 -39.56
C THR A 780 -1.36 -24.20 -39.54
N GLY A 781 -0.24 -23.56 -39.16
CA GLY A 781 1.10 -24.15 -39.18
C GLY A 781 1.93 -23.80 -40.40
N GLU A 782 1.33 -23.14 -41.41
CA GLU A 782 2.04 -22.68 -42.60
C GLU A 782 2.97 -21.50 -42.31
N ILE A 783 4.14 -21.52 -42.96
CA ILE A 783 5.11 -20.43 -43.00
C ILE A 783 5.17 -19.92 -44.44
N LEU A 784 4.73 -18.69 -44.64
CA LEU A 784 4.70 -18.03 -45.95
C LEU A 784 5.83 -17.02 -46.06
N GLN A 785 6.45 -16.95 -47.24
CA GLN A 785 7.45 -15.94 -47.61
C GLN A 785 6.91 -15.02 -48.69
N PHE A 786 7.17 -13.73 -48.52
CA PHE A 786 6.90 -12.68 -49.50
C PHE A 786 8.21 -12.02 -49.89
N ASP A 787 8.46 -11.91 -51.19
CA ASP A 787 9.54 -11.09 -51.75
C ASP A 787 9.03 -9.66 -51.91
N LEU A 788 9.59 -8.73 -51.13
CA LEU A 788 9.21 -7.32 -51.15
C LEU A 788 9.86 -6.57 -52.32
N THR A 789 10.84 -7.16 -53.01
CA THR A 789 11.45 -6.59 -54.22
C THR A 789 10.59 -6.84 -55.46
N ASN A 790 9.74 -7.86 -55.44
CA ASN A 790 8.85 -8.24 -56.55
C ASN A 790 7.41 -8.48 -56.07
N MET A 791 6.63 -7.40 -55.95
CA MET A 791 5.28 -7.42 -55.36
C MET A 791 4.19 -8.14 -56.19
N VAL A 792 4.52 -8.76 -57.33
CA VAL A 792 3.56 -9.41 -58.23
C VAL A 792 3.35 -10.90 -57.87
N THR A 793 4.25 -11.50 -57.07
CA THR A 793 4.22 -12.94 -56.80
C THR A 793 3.35 -13.29 -55.59
N GLN A 794 2.53 -14.35 -55.73
CA GLN A 794 1.86 -14.99 -54.60
C GLN A 794 2.89 -15.45 -53.55
N PRO A 795 2.53 -15.50 -52.26
CA PRO A 795 3.44 -15.98 -51.24
C PRO A 795 3.89 -17.42 -51.51
N GLU A 796 5.15 -17.68 -51.24
CA GLU A 796 5.70 -19.03 -51.30
C GLU A 796 5.58 -19.70 -49.94
N ILE A 797 5.13 -20.96 -49.91
CA ILE A 797 5.16 -21.76 -48.69
C ILE A 797 6.61 -22.25 -48.49
N LEU A 798 7.25 -21.82 -47.40
CA LEU A 798 8.59 -22.29 -47.02
C LEU A 798 8.54 -23.61 -46.25
N HIS A 799 7.57 -23.74 -45.37
CA HIS A 799 7.39 -24.92 -44.52
C HIS A 799 5.97 -24.99 -43.98
N GLN A 800 5.52 -26.18 -43.58
CA GLN A 800 4.23 -26.38 -42.94
C GLN A 800 4.37 -27.33 -41.76
N PHE A 801 4.11 -26.80 -40.57
CA PHE A 801 3.98 -27.59 -39.36
C PHE A 801 2.61 -28.23 -39.26
N THR A 802 2.50 -29.30 -38.46
CA THR A 802 1.23 -29.93 -38.12
C THR A 802 0.42 -29.15 -37.07
N ALA A 803 1.03 -28.14 -36.44
CA ALA A 803 0.43 -27.29 -35.43
C ALA A 803 0.77 -25.81 -35.66
N ALA A 804 0.04 -24.92 -34.99
CA ALA A 804 0.19 -23.48 -35.18
C ALA A 804 1.62 -22.97 -34.91
N VAL A 805 2.09 -22.03 -35.74
CA VAL A 805 3.41 -21.39 -35.61
C VAL A 805 3.45 -20.50 -34.37
N ASN A 806 4.51 -20.58 -33.57
CA ASN A 806 4.67 -19.77 -32.36
C ASN A 806 5.57 -18.56 -32.57
N THR A 807 6.78 -18.80 -33.05
CA THR A 807 7.77 -17.75 -33.28
C THR A 807 8.48 -18.00 -34.60
N THR A 808 8.86 -16.89 -35.22
CA THR A 808 9.69 -16.82 -36.43
C THR A 808 10.71 -15.72 -36.20
N ILE A 809 12.00 -16.02 -36.35
CA ILE A 809 13.04 -15.02 -36.20
C ILE A 809 14.17 -15.26 -37.19
N PHE A 810 14.74 -14.16 -37.69
CA PHE A 810 15.95 -14.21 -38.51
C PHE A 810 17.20 -14.26 -37.65
N THR A 811 18.16 -15.06 -38.09
CA THR A 811 19.53 -15.09 -37.60
C THR A 811 20.36 -14.00 -38.29
N GLU A 812 21.54 -13.68 -37.75
CA GLU A 812 22.45 -12.71 -38.38
C GLU A 812 22.89 -13.17 -39.78
N ASP A 813 23.00 -14.48 -40.02
CA ASP A 813 23.32 -15.09 -41.32
C ASP A 813 22.09 -15.30 -42.23
N GLN A 814 20.99 -14.56 -41.99
CA GLN A 814 19.75 -14.55 -42.80
C GLN A 814 18.98 -15.89 -42.85
N LYS A 815 19.30 -16.84 -41.98
CA LYS A 815 18.48 -18.05 -41.80
C LYS A 815 17.27 -17.75 -40.94
N LEU A 816 16.19 -18.49 -41.15
CA LEU A 816 14.96 -18.36 -40.39
C LEU A 816 14.86 -19.50 -39.38
N ILE A 817 14.71 -19.19 -38.10
CA ILE A 817 14.33 -20.16 -37.07
C ILE A 817 12.83 -20.04 -36.85
N ALA A 818 12.13 -21.17 -36.90
CA ALA A 818 10.70 -21.23 -36.65
C ALA A 818 10.33 -22.40 -35.73
N SER A 819 9.33 -22.20 -34.87
CA SER A 819 8.80 -23.25 -34.00
C SER A 819 7.27 -23.33 -34.02
N ASP A 820 6.74 -24.50 -33.70
CA ASP A 820 5.30 -24.75 -33.60
C ASP A 820 4.80 -24.99 -32.17
N ASN A 821 3.48 -25.20 -32.06
CA ASN A 821 2.81 -25.47 -30.81
C ASN A 821 3.08 -26.85 -30.19
N MET A 822 3.65 -27.79 -30.94
CA MET A 822 3.98 -29.14 -30.48
C MET A 822 5.48 -29.30 -30.15
N GLY A 823 6.25 -28.22 -30.24
CA GLY A 823 7.68 -28.18 -29.93
C GLY A 823 8.59 -28.61 -31.07
N ASN A 824 8.07 -28.72 -32.29
CA ASN A 824 8.92 -28.89 -33.46
C ASN A 824 9.59 -27.53 -33.75
N THR A 825 10.91 -27.56 -33.94
CA THR A 825 11.70 -26.38 -34.31
C THR A 825 12.53 -26.72 -35.54
N VAL A 826 12.57 -25.80 -36.50
CA VAL A 826 13.32 -25.96 -37.74
C VAL A 826 14.15 -24.71 -38.03
N THR A 827 15.30 -24.91 -38.65
CA THR A 827 16.04 -23.84 -39.33
C THR A 827 15.72 -23.93 -40.82
N ILE A 828 15.33 -22.81 -41.42
CA ILE A 828 14.97 -22.71 -42.83
C ILE A 828 15.94 -21.75 -43.50
N ILE A 829 16.55 -22.16 -44.60
CA ILE A 829 17.33 -21.28 -45.48
C ILE A 829 16.35 -20.75 -46.54
N PRO A 830 15.90 -19.48 -46.44
CA PRO A 830 14.77 -19.02 -47.25
C PRO A 830 15.07 -18.94 -48.76
N GLU A 831 16.34 -18.80 -49.15
CA GLU A 831 16.79 -18.77 -50.56
C GLU A 831 16.67 -20.14 -51.23
N THR A 832 17.12 -21.20 -50.55
CA THR A 832 17.14 -22.56 -51.10
C THR A 832 15.91 -23.38 -50.69
N LYS A 833 15.09 -22.85 -49.79
CA LYS A 833 13.97 -23.55 -49.12
C LYS A 833 14.41 -24.84 -48.42
N THR A 834 15.69 -24.91 -48.05
CA THR A 834 16.23 -26.05 -47.30
C THR A 834 15.73 -25.95 -45.87
N VAL A 835 15.12 -27.03 -45.37
CA VAL A 835 14.60 -27.14 -44.00
C VAL A 835 15.44 -28.15 -43.24
N GLU A 836 16.05 -27.68 -42.15
CA GLU A 836 16.87 -28.48 -41.25
C GLU A 836 16.16 -28.63 -39.90
N PRO A 837 15.61 -29.82 -39.58
CA PRO A 837 14.92 -30.03 -38.33
C PRO A 837 15.91 -30.08 -37.16
N TRP A 838 15.49 -29.53 -36.02
CA TRP A 838 16.23 -29.70 -34.78
C TRP A 838 15.99 -31.11 -34.22
N THR A 839 17.02 -31.76 -33.71
CA THR A 839 16.95 -33.17 -33.29
C THR A 839 16.08 -33.41 -32.06
N ALA A 840 15.88 -32.41 -31.19
CA ALA A 840 15.00 -32.49 -30.02
C ALA A 840 13.74 -31.65 -30.21
N LYS A 841 12.61 -32.14 -29.68
CA LYS A 841 11.36 -31.37 -29.62
C LYS A 841 11.40 -30.44 -28.40
N LEU A 842 11.55 -29.14 -28.65
CA LEU A 842 11.54 -28.09 -27.66
C LEU A 842 10.29 -27.24 -27.82
N SER A 843 9.44 -27.18 -26.78
CA SER A 843 8.21 -26.37 -26.76
C SER A 843 8.50 -24.87 -26.62
N ILE A 844 9.15 -24.29 -27.63
CA ILE A 844 9.57 -22.88 -27.68
C ILE A 844 8.39 -21.98 -28.02
N LYS A 845 8.13 -21.03 -27.14
CA LYS A 845 7.15 -19.96 -27.31
C LYS A 845 7.75 -18.74 -28.00
N GLU A 846 8.91 -18.30 -27.54
CA GLU A 846 9.63 -17.11 -28.02
C GLU A 846 11.13 -17.45 -28.08
N ILE A 847 11.86 -16.85 -29.01
CA ILE A 847 13.31 -17.06 -29.17
C ILE A 847 13.96 -15.79 -29.70
N ILE A 848 15.13 -15.46 -29.15
CA ILE A 848 15.91 -14.27 -29.53
C ILE A 848 17.39 -14.61 -29.72
N PRO A 849 18.14 -13.81 -30.51
CA PRO A 849 19.59 -13.95 -30.63
C PRO A 849 20.29 -13.56 -29.31
N TYR A 850 21.40 -14.24 -29.01
CA TYR A 850 22.22 -13.96 -27.83
C TYR A 850 23.69 -14.30 -28.08
N LYS A 851 24.62 -13.33 -27.95
CA LYS A 851 26.10 -13.36 -28.14
C LYS A 851 26.72 -14.59 -28.86
N GLN A 852 26.55 -15.79 -28.32
CA GLN A 852 26.98 -17.07 -28.88
C GLN A 852 25.85 -18.11 -28.75
N GLY A 853 24.81 -17.99 -29.59
CA GLY A 853 23.64 -18.86 -29.59
C GLY A 853 22.32 -18.10 -29.49
N TYR A 854 21.36 -18.67 -28.75
CA TYR A 854 20.00 -18.14 -28.65
C TYR A 854 19.47 -18.26 -27.22
N LEU A 855 18.59 -17.35 -26.84
CA LEU A 855 17.74 -17.51 -25.66
C LEU A 855 16.34 -17.87 -26.12
N GLY A 856 15.79 -18.95 -25.58
CA GLY A 856 14.42 -19.39 -25.83
C GLY A 856 13.58 -19.27 -24.57
N LEU A 857 12.29 -19.05 -24.71
CA LEU A 857 11.31 -19.19 -23.66
C LEU A 857 10.43 -20.39 -23.97
N THR A 858 10.30 -21.33 -23.05
CA THR A 858 9.36 -22.44 -23.22
C THR A 858 7.93 -21.99 -22.95
N LYS A 859 6.95 -22.73 -23.45
CA LYS A 859 5.54 -22.56 -23.07
C LYS A 859 5.28 -22.73 -21.57
N SER A 860 6.09 -23.55 -20.92
CA SER A 860 6.04 -23.78 -19.47
C SER A 860 6.75 -22.69 -18.66
N GLY A 861 7.33 -21.67 -19.31
CA GLY A 861 7.96 -20.52 -18.66
C GLY A 861 9.39 -20.77 -18.15
N TYR A 862 10.10 -21.75 -18.71
CA TYR A 862 11.53 -21.92 -18.50
C TYR A 862 12.31 -21.14 -19.54
N LEU A 863 13.43 -20.56 -19.12
CA LEU A 863 14.40 -19.94 -20.00
C LEU A 863 15.34 -21.03 -20.53
N LEU A 864 15.47 -21.14 -21.85
CA LEU A 864 16.44 -21.97 -22.53
C LEU A 864 17.63 -21.11 -22.94
N LYS A 865 18.84 -21.55 -22.65
CA LYS A 865 20.06 -21.03 -23.26
C LYS A 865 20.58 -22.06 -24.23
N ILE A 866 20.37 -21.79 -25.52
CA ILE A 866 20.75 -22.67 -26.62
C ILE A 866 22.17 -22.31 -27.04
N ASN A 867 23.11 -23.23 -26.81
CA ASN A 867 24.54 -23.04 -27.06
C ASN A 867 24.93 -23.45 -28.49
N SER A 868 24.32 -24.51 -29.04
CA SER A 868 24.51 -24.95 -30.43
C SER A 868 23.22 -25.52 -30.98
N ILE A 869 22.98 -25.34 -32.29
CA ILE A 869 21.82 -25.91 -33.00
C ILE A 869 22.15 -27.30 -33.55
N GLN A 870 23.41 -27.59 -33.90
CA GLN A 870 23.84 -28.86 -34.49
C GLN A 870 25.24 -29.28 -33.97
N PRO A 871 25.35 -30.34 -33.12
CA PRO A 871 24.25 -31.00 -32.42
C PRO A 871 23.57 -30.02 -31.45
N LEU A 872 22.25 -30.16 -31.28
CA LEU A 872 21.48 -29.27 -30.41
C LEU A 872 21.94 -29.44 -28.95
N THR A 873 22.50 -28.37 -28.37
CA THR A 873 22.89 -28.30 -26.96
C THR A 873 22.25 -27.08 -26.29
N TYR A 874 21.58 -27.30 -25.16
CA TYR A 874 20.91 -26.25 -24.43
C TYR A 874 20.93 -26.49 -22.91
N GLU A 875 20.91 -25.40 -22.16
CA GLU A 875 20.71 -25.37 -20.72
C GLU A 875 19.30 -24.87 -20.43
N THR A 876 18.61 -25.50 -19.47
CA THR A 876 17.28 -25.04 -19.02
C THR A 876 17.45 -24.34 -17.69
N LYS A 877 16.95 -23.11 -17.59
CA LYS A 877 16.96 -22.32 -16.37
C LYS A 877 15.54 -21.96 -15.96
N LYS A 878 15.25 -22.11 -14.67
CA LYS A 878 14.02 -21.61 -14.05
C LYS A 878 14.31 -20.34 -13.27
N LEU A 879 13.34 -19.44 -13.23
CA LEU A 879 13.39 -18.30 -12.33
C LEU A 879 12.96 -18.75 -10.93
N VAL A 880 13.85 -18.56 -9.96
CA VAL A 880 13.60 -18.85 -8.55
C VAL A 880 13.73 -17.56 -7.77
N PHE A 881 12.76 -17.27 -6.92
CA PHE A 881 12.84 -16.17 -5.97
C PHE A 881 13.38 -16.65 -4.64
N SER A 882 14.11 -15.76 -3.95
CA SER A 882 14.37 -15.92 -2.51
C SER A 882 13.05 -15.97 -1.74
N ASN A 883 13.09 -16.54 -0.53
CA ASN A 883 11.91 -16.68 0.32
C ASN A 883 11.23 -15.33 0.65
N ASP A 884 12.00 -14.24 0.67
CA ASP A 884 11.49 -12.88 0.88
C ASP A 884 10.87 -12.25 -0.40
N GLY A 885 10.95 -12.94 -1.53
CA GLY A 885 10.45 -12.51 -2.83
C GLY A 885 11.20 -11.33 -3.47
N LYS A 886 12.29 -10.83 -2.87
CA LYS A 886 12.96 -9.60 -3.30
C LYS A 886 14.10 -9.83 -4.28
N THR A 887 14.71 -11.01 -4.27
CA THR A 887 15.80 -11.35 -5.19
C THR A 887 15.39 -12.51 -6.08
N GLY A 888 15.64 -12.38 -7.38
CA GLY A 888 15.46 -13.44 -8.37
C GLY A 888 16.80 -14.06 -8.74
N SER A 889 16.83 -15.35 -9.01
CA SER A 889 18.00 -16.03 -9.58
C SER A 889 17.56 -17.00 -10.69
N LEU A 890 18.38 -17.11 -11.73
CA LEU A 890 18.20 -18.12 -12.77
C LEU A 890 19.00 -19.36 -12.37
N GLN A 891 18.29 -20.43 -12.00
CA GLN A 891 18.87 -21.70 -11.58
C GLN A 891 18.66 -22.76 -12.64
N ASP A 892 19.60 -23.68 -12.78
CA ASP A 892 19.45 -24.82 -13.68
C ASP A 892 18.25 -25.68 -13.23
N ALA A 893 17.42 -26.07 -14.19
CA ALA A 893 16.16 -26.75 -13.93
C ALA A 893 16.05 -28.02 -14.76
N ASN A 894 15.67 -29.11 -14.11
CA ASN A 894 15.13 -30.27 -14.81
C ASN A 894 13.69 -29.93 -15.20
N ILE A 895 13.31 -30.19 -16.46
CA ILE A 895 12.00 -29.84 -17.07
C ILE A 895 10.78 -30.46 -16.32
N ASN A 896 11.02 -31.30 -15.30
CA ASN A 896 10.02 -32.04 -14.53
C ASN A 896 9.72 -31.49 -13.12
N GLU A 897 10.23 -30.32 -12.73
CA GLU A 897 9.99 -29.75 -11.40
C GLU A 897 8.81 -28.76 -11.38
N GLU A 898 7.75 -29.09 -10.60
CA GLU A 898 6.46 -28.37 -10.55
C GLU A 898 6.44 -27.07 -9.72
N ASN A 899 7.53 -26.71 -9.06
CA ASN A 899 7.56 -25.54 -8.16
C ASN A 899 8.15 -24.30 -8.85
N ILE A 900 7.31 -23.57 -9.60
CA ILE A 900 7.63 -22.24 -10.14
C ILE A 900 6.69 -21.20 -9.52
N HIS A 901 7.24 -20.24 -8.78
CA HIS A 901 6.47 -19.18 -8.12
C HIS A 901 5.86 -18.15 -9.10
N SER A 902 6.45 -17.97 -10.29
CA SER A 902 5.88 -17.18 -11.38
C SER A 902 6.36 -17.68 -12.74
N VAL A 903 5.44 -17.95 -13.67
CA VAL A 903 5.77 -18.43 -15.01
C VAL A 903 6.22 -17.26 -15.88
N LEU A 904 7.37 -17.41 -16.55
CA LEU A 904 7.87 -16.43 -17.52
C LEU A 904 7.01 -16.45 -18.79
N ASN A 905 6.70 -15.28 -19.34
CA ASN A 905 5.84 -15.12 -20.51
C ASN A 905 6.50 -14.38 -21.67
N SER A 906 7.45 -13.48 -21.42
CA SER A 906 8.21 -12.80 -22.47
C SER A 906 9.66 -12.58 -22.04
N LEU A 907 10.56 -12.44 -23.01
CA LEU A 907 11.97 -12.12 -22.78
C LEU A 907 12.47 -11.09 -23.79
N ALA A 908 13.52 -10.34 -23.41
CA ALA A 908 14.24 -9.44 -24.32
C ALA A 908 15.69 -9.26 -23.86
N THR A 909 16.62 -9.06 -24.79
CA THR A 909 18.01 -8.67 -24.50
C THR A 909 18.26 -7.24 -24.93
N SER A 910 19.14 -6.55 -24.20
CA SER A 910 19.63 -5.25 -24.65
C SER A 910 20.48 -5.43 -25.92
N PRO A 911 20.44 -4.49 -26.88
CA PRO A 911 21.28 -4.54 -28.08
C PRO A 911 22.79 -4.71 -27.79
N ASP A 912 23.29 -4.15 -26.69
CA ASP A 912 24.68 -4.34 -26.25
C ASP A 912 24.95 -5.69 -25.56
N ASN A 913 23.94 -6.56 -25.47
CA ASN A 913 23.93 -7.87 -24.84
C ASN A 913 24.44 -7.86 -23.38
N LYS A 914 24.21 -6.77 -22.64
CA LYS A 914 24.57 -6.67 -21.21
C LYS A 914 23.40 -6.96 -20.29
N LEU A 915 22.17 -6.70 -20.71
CA LEU A 915 20.97 -6.90 -19.91
C LEU A 915 20.03 -7.93 -20.56
N LEU A 916 19.37 -8.70 -19.71
CA LEU A 916 18.26 -9.60 -20.05
C LEU A 916 17.06 -9.19 -19.21
N ALA A 917 15.95 -8.86 -19.86
CA ALA A 917 14.67 -8.61 -19.24
C ALA A 917 13.76 -9.83 -19.39
N LEU A 918 13.11 -10.23 -18.31
CA LEU A 918 12.17 -11.36 -18.27
C LEU A 918 10.84 -10.89 -17.68
N GLY A 919 9.75 -11.07 -18.41
CA GLY A 919 8.41 -10.67 -17.99
C GLY A 919 7.61 -11.88 -17.54
N ASP A 920 6.93 -11.79 -16.40
CA ASP A 920 6.10 -12.88 -15.86
C ASP A 920 4.59 -12.71 -16.14
N LEU A 921 3.81 -13.70 -15.71
CA LEU A 921 2.33 -13.65 -15.79
C LEU A 921 1.67 -12.70 -14.79
N ASN A 922 2.41 -12.17 -13.82
CA ASN A 922 1.90 -11.31 -12.74
C ASN A 922 2.17 -9.82 -12.98
N GLY A 923 2.86 -9.46 -14.07
CA GLY A 923 3.19 -8.07 -14.41
C GLY A 923 4.53 -7.59 -13.87
N ASN A 924 5.40 -8.49 -13.41
CA ASN A 924 6.77 -8.15 -13.02
C ASN A 924 7.73 -8.29 -14.20
N VAL A 925 8.72 -7.41 -14.26
CA VAL A 925 9.85 -7.50 -15.16
C VAL A 925 11.15 -7.65 -14.35
N MET A 926 11.87 -8.74 -14.57
CA MET A 926 13.13 -9.03 -13.90
C MET A 926 14.28 -8.72 -14.85
N VAL A 927 15.20 -7.86 -14.41
CA VAL A 927 16.38 -7.46 -15.19
C VAL A 927 17.61 -8.13 -14.61
N PHE A 928 18.32 -8.87 -15.47
CA PHE A 928 19.57 -9.55 -15.17
C PHE A 928 20.71 -8.94 -15.96
N ASN A 929 21.85 -8.74 -15.31
CA ASN A 929 23.09 -8.38 -15.96
C ASN A 929 23.81 -9.65 -16.42
N LEU A 930 23.96 -9.77 -17.73
CA LEU A 930 24.59 -10.90 -18.41
C LEU A 930 26.12 -10.84 -18.36
N THR A 931 26.71 -9.71 -17.96
CA THR A 931 28.16 -9.57 -17.82
C THR A 931 28.66 -10.25 -16.55
N ASN A 932 27.89 -10.15 -15.46
CA ASN A 932 28.22 -10.74 -14.16
C ASN A 932 27.25 -11.85 -13.73
N ASN A 933 26.26 -12.19 -14.56
CA ASN A 933 25.20 -13.17 -14.31
C ASN A 933 24.40 -12.90 -13.02
N LYS A 934 24.16 -11.63 -12.68
CA LYS A 934 23.41 -11.25 -11.47
C LYS A 934 22.07 -10.62 -11.82
N PHE A 935 21.10 -10.87 -10.95
CA PHE A 935 19.86 -10.10 -10.90
C PHE A 935 20.17 -8.67 -10.42
N GLU A 936 19.64 -7.67 -11.12
CA GLU A 936 19.85 -6.26 -10.77
C GLU A 936 18.55 -5.59 -10.30
N TYR A 937 17.45 -5.77 -11.03
CA TYR A 937 16.21 -5.05 -10.75
C TYR A 937 14.97 -5.93 -10.91
N ARG A 938 13.98 -5.70 -10.04
CA ARG A 938 12.59 -6.12 -10.24
C ARG A 938 11.78 -4.86 -10.48
N LEU A 939 11.32 -4.70 -11.72
CA LEU A 939 10.47 -3.59 -12.12
C LEU A 939 9.02 -4.02 -11.95
N THR A 940 8.28 -3.24 -11.17
CA THR A 940 6.86 -3.46 -10.86
C THR A 940 6.04 -2.25 -11.30
N GLY A 941 4.72 -2.41 -11.39
CA GLY A 941 3.79 -1.33 -11.75
C GLY A 941 2.63 -1.78 -12.64
N GLN A 942 2.80 -2.88 -13.38
CA GLN A 942 1.73 -3.53 -14.14
C GLN A 942 1.05 -4.61 -13.29
N THR A 943 -0.24 -4.83 -13.51
CA THR A 943 -1.09 -5.71 -12.67
C THR A 943 -1.50 -7.01 -13.38
N ALA A 944 -1.01 -7.25 -14.59
CA ALA A 944 -1.32 -8.44 -15.38
C ALA A 944 -0.13 -8.89 -16.25
N ARG A 945 -0.26 -10.06 -16.88
CA ARG A 945 0.81 -10.70 -17.67
C ARG A 945 1.51 -9.76 -18.65
N ILE A 946 2.83 -9.87 -18.72
CA ILE A 946 3.67 -9.16 -19.69
C ILE A 946 3.65 -9.91 -21.01
N ASN A 947 3.00 -9.36 -22.03
CA ASN A 947 2.87 -10.00 -23.35
C ASN A 947 4.11 -9.85 -24.21
N CYS A 948 4.79 -8.71 -24.12
CA CYS A 948 5.96 -8.38 -24.93
C CYS A 948 6.88 -7.45 -24.15
N LEU A 949 8.19 -7.67 -24.29
CA LEU A 949 9.26 -6.81 -23.81
C LEU A 949 10.14 -6.39 -24.98
N GLU A 950 10.63 -5.16 -24.94
CA GLU A 950 11.59 -4.70 -25.93
C GLU A 950 12.56 -3.68 -25.35
N PHE A 951 13.84 -3.85 -25.64
CA PHE A 951 14.85 -2.83 -25.41
C PHE A 951 14.94 -1.90 -26.61
N SER A 952 15.13 -0.62 -26.33
CA SER A 952 15.31 0.39 -27.37
C SER A 952 16.65 0.19 -28.12
N PRO A 953 16.74 0.42 -29.44
CA PRO A 953 17.94 0.16 -30.25
C PRO A 953 19.23 0.83 -29.76
N LYS A 954 19.15 2.00 -29.13
CA LYS A 954 20.29 2.78 -28.60
C LYS A 954 20.54 2.55 -27.11
N ASN A 955 19.91 1.55 -26.49
CA ASN A 955 20.04 1.21 -25.07
C ASN A 955 19.64 2.35 -24.09
N ASN A 956 18.65 3.18 -24.46
CA ASN A 956 18.15 4.24 -23.59
C ASN A 956 16.95 3.79 -22.74
N TYR A 957 16.15 2.84 -23.22
CA TYR A 957 14.88 2.45 -22.63
C TYR A 957 14.61 0.95 -22.68
N LEU A 958 13.78 0.50 -21.74
CA LEU A 958 13.12 -0.80 -21.76
C LEU A 958 11.60 -0.55 -21.75
N ALA A 959 10.85 -1.19 -22.63
CA ALA A 959 9.40 -1.12 -22.64
C ALA A 959 8.75 -2.47 -22.34
N SER A 960 7.62 -2.45 -21.64
CA SER A 960 6.78 -3.64 -21.40
C SER A 960 5.33 -3.41 -21.79
N ALA A 961 4.76 -4.39 -22.50
CA ALA A 961 3.36 -4.42 -22.89
C ALA A 961 2.59 -5.41 -22.02
N SER A 962 1.49 -4.98 -21.39
CA SER A 962 0.72 -5.83 -20.48
C SER A 962 -0.74 -6.03 -20.91
N ASN A 963 -1.31 -7.13 -20.41
CA ASN A 963 -2.74 -7.42 -20.43
C ASN A 963 -3.58 -6.45 -19.60
N ASP A 964 -3.00 -5.59 -18.76
CA ASP A 964 -3.76 -4.56 -18.02
C ASP A 964 -4.05 -3.30 -18.87
N GLY A 965 -3.62 -3.31 -20.14
CA GLY A 965 -3.79 -2.21 -21.10
C GLY A 965 -2.73 -1.11 -21.00
N SER A 966 -1.79 -1.23 -20.07
CA SER A 966 -0.69 -0.28 -19.91
C SER A 966 0.57 -0.69 -20.67
N ILE A 967 1.37 0.32 -21.00
CA ILE A 967 2.77 0.15 -21.39
C ILE A 967 3.60 0.93 -20.40
N LEU A 968 4.63 0.30 -19.83
CA LEU A 968 5.62 0.99 -19.01
C LEU A 968 6.91 1.11 -19.79
N ILE A 969 7.52 2.30 -19.74
CA ILE A 969 8.86 2.55 -20.30
C ILE A 969 9.77 2.96 -19.15
N TRP A 970 10.86 2.22 -18.94
CA TRP A 970 11.90 2.53 -17.97
C TRP A 970 13.12 3.13 -18.65
N ASN A 971 13.79 4.03 -17.93
CA ASN A 971 15.10 4.52 -18.33
C ASN A 971 16.17 3.46 -18.02
N GLN A 972 16.89 2.99 -19.03
CA GLN A 972 17.90 1.95 -18.85
C GLN A 972 19.15 2.44 -18.09
N LYS A 973 19.43 3.75 -18.08
CA LYS A 973 20.57 4.32 -17.33
C LYS A 973 20.33 4.32 -15.83
N ASP A 974 19.06 4.43 -15.40
CA ASP A 974 18.67 4.35 -14.00
C ASP A 974 17.24 3.82 -13.87
N PHE A 975 17.11 2.53 -13.60
CA PHE A 975 15.84 1.85 -13.39
C PHE A 975 15.09 2.26 -12.10
N ASN A 976 15.72 3.06 -11.21
CA ASN A 976 15.03 3.57 -10.02
C ASN A 976 14.14 4.78 -10.33
N LEU A 977 14.32 5.40 -11.50
CA LEU A 977 13.43 6.45 -11.96
C LEU A 977 12.03 5.88 -12.22
N ALA A 978 11.00 6.64 -11.85
CA ALA A 978 9.63 6.27 -12.17
C ALA A 978 9.46 6.11 -13.69
N PRO A 979 8.81 5.03 -14.18
CA PRO A 979 8.63 4.80 -15.60
C PRO A 979 7.62 5.76 -16.21
N TYR A 980 7.71 5.99 -17.52
CA TYR A 980 6.57 6.54 -18.26
C TYR A 980 5.46 5.49 -18.28
N GLN A 981 4.23 5.92 -17.97
CA GLN A 981 3.06 5.06 -17.98
C GLN A 981 2.11 5.45 -19.11
N LEU A 982 2.13 4.68 -20.18
CA LEU A 982 1.29 4.91 -21.35
C LEU A 982 -0.01 4.13 -21.17
N LYS A 983 -1.05 4.78 -20.64
CA LYS A 983 -2.33 4.16 -20.25
C LYS A 983 -3.53 4.93 -20.80
N ASP A 984 -3.67 4.89 -22.13
CA ASP A 984 -4.71 5.63 -22.87
C ASP A 984 -5.60 4.70 -23.72
N ASN A 985 -5.52 3.38 -23.49
CA ASN A 985 -6.44 2.38 -24.03
C ASN A 985 -6.70 1.32 -22.93
N VAL A 986 -7.89 0.72 -22.93
CA VAL A 986 -8.31 -0.33 -21.99
C VAL A 986 -8.02 -1.73 -22.54
N ALA A 987 -7.87 -1.87 -23.86
CA ALA A 987 -7.57 -3.15 -24.50
C ALA A 987 -6.15 -3.66 -24.17
N TRP A 988 -5.97 -4.98 -24.17
CA TRP A 988 -4.67 -5.60 -23.90
C TRP A 988 -3.61 -5.19 -24.92
N VAL A 989 -2.40 -4.87 -24.45
CA VAL A 989 -1.27 -4.56 -25.34
C VAL A 989 -0.55 -5.85 -25.69
N MET A 990 -0.61 -6.23 -26.96
CA MET A 990 -0.15 -7.55 -27.43
C MET A 990 1.28 -7.50 -27.98
N SER A 991 1.67 -6.39 -28.61
CA SER A 991 3.00 -6.20 -29.21
C SER A 991 3.44 -4.74 -29.10
N ILE A 992 4.74 -4.53 -29.00
CA ILE A 992 5.37 -3.21 -29.02
C ILE A 992 6.59 -3.21 -29.94
N LYS A 993 6.90 -2.06 -30.56
CA LYS A 993 8.05 -1.88 -31.44
C LYS A 993 8.65 -0.48 -31.35
N PHE A 994 9.90 -0.34 -30.89
CA PHE A 994 10.64 0.92 -30.95
C PHE A 994 11.08 1.25 -32.38
N THR A 995 10.93 2.52 -32.78
CA THR A 995 11.53 3.02 -34.02
C THR A 995 13.07 3.08 -33.91
N PRO A 996 13.85 2.87 -34.99
CA PRO A 996 15.33 2.85 -34.94
C PRO A 996 15.95 4.14 -34.39
N ASN A 997 15.30 5.29 -34.63
CA ASN A 997 15.68 6.60 -34.11
C ASN A 997 15.26 6.83 -32.65
N GLU A 998 14.41 5.99 -32.07
CA GLU A 998 13.81 6.14 -30.73
C GLU A 998 12.88 7.35 -30.55
N ASP A 999 12.40 7.93 -31.65
CA ASP A 999 11.43 9.03 -31.58
C ASP A 999 10.06 8.51 -31.12
N TYR A 1000 9.71 7.28 -31.53
CA TYR A 1000 8.41 6.68 -31.24
C TYR A 1000 8.46 5.21 -30.78
N LEU A 1001 7.43 4.83 -30.03
CA LEU A 1001 7.07 3.45 -29.74
C LEU A 1001 5.73 3.12 -30.41
N LEU A 1002 5.69 2.07 -31.22
CA LEU A 1002 4.46 1.50 -31.76
C LEU A 1002 3.91 0.46 -30.80
N SER A 1003 2.59 0.43 -30.61
CA SER A 1003 1.92 -0.56 -29.78
C SER A 1003 0.68 -1.12 -30.46
N GLY A 1004 0.59 -2.45 -30.56
CA GLY A 1004 -0.56 -3.17 -31.11
C GLY A 1004 -1.46 -3.73 -30.01
N TYR A 1005 -2.76 -3.47 -30.13
CA TYR A 1005 -3.76 -3.80 -29.11
C TYR A 1005 -4.67 -4.95 -29.52
N ALA A 1006 -5.35 -5.53 -28.53
CA ALA A 1006 -6.29 -6.62 -28.72
C ALA A 1006 -7.58 -6.23 -29.46
N ASP A 1007 -7.94 -4.94 -29.44
CA ASP A 1007 -9.09 -4.36 -30.15
C ASP A 1007 -8.81 -4.03 -31.62
N GLY A 1008 -7.60 -4.33 -32.13
CA GLY A 1008 -7.19 -4.02 -33.51
C GLY A 1008 -6.55 -2.65 -33.68
N LYS A 1009 -6.45 -1.84 -32.62
CA LYS A 1009 -5.80 -0.55 -32.68
C LYS A 1009 -4.28 -0.71 -32.74
N ILE A 1010 -3.61 0.14 -33.51
CA ILE A 1010 -2.18 0.40 -33.35
C ILE A 1010 -2.01 1.87 -32.98
N ARG A 1011 -1.13 2.16 -32.02
CA ARG A 1011 -0.84 3.54 -31.58
C ARG A 1011 0.64 3.83 -31.69
N LYS A 1012 0.95 5.06 -32.09
CA LYS A 1012 2.30 5.63 -32.10
C LYS A 1012 2.47 6.60 -30.94
N TRP A 1013 3.40 6.28 -30.04
CA TRP A 1013 3.69 7.02 -28.83
C TRP A 1013 5.00 7.80 -29.00
N PRO A 1014 5.02 9.13 -28.88
CA PRO A 1014 6.27 9.88 -28.81
C PRO A 1014 7.00 9.57 -27.51
N ILE A 1015 8.33 9.44 -27.55
CA ILE A 1015 9.13 9.07 -26.35
C ILE A 1015 9.83 10.31 -25.76
N ASP A 1016 10.29 11.24 -26.60
CA ASP A 1016 11.01 12.42 -26.13
C ASP A 1016 10.05 13.55 -25.75
N SER A 1017 10.10 13.96 -24.48
CA SER A 1017 9.33 15.09 -23.97
C SER A 1017 9.63 16.39 -24.71
N LYS A 1018 10.88 16.58 -25.18
CA LYS A 1018 11.25 17.78 -25.97
C LYS A 1018 10.50 17.80 -27.30
N GLN A 1019 10.46 16.67 -28.01
CA GLN A 1019 9.74 16.56 -29.27
C GLN A 1019 8.25 16.88 -29.09
N ILE A 1020 7.62 16.38 -28.02
CA ILE A 1020 6.23 16.68 -27.71
C ILE A 1020 6.05 18.17 -27.41
N ALA A 1021 6.95 18.76 -26.61
CA ALA A 1021 6.92 20.17 -26.26
C ALA A 1021 7.03 21.07 -27.51
N ASP A 1022 7.90 20.73 -28.47
CA ASP A 1022 8.04 21.47 -29.73
C ASP A 1022 6.75 21.41 -30.56
N VAL A 1023 6.08 20.25 -30.61
CA VAL A 1023 4.80 20.08 -31.32
C VAL A 1023 3.64 20.82 -30.64
N VAL A 1024 3.61 20.82 -29.30
CA VAL A 1024 2.62 21.57 -28.51
C VAL A 1024 2.83 23.08 -28.66
N LYS A 1025 4.08 23.56 -28.61
CA LYS A 1025 4.45 24.97 -28.76
C LYS A 1025 3.87 25.59 -30.03
N VAL A 1026 3.93 24.89 -31.16
CA VAL A 1026 3.44 25.37 -32.46
C VAL A 1026 1.95 25.72 -32.45
N LYS A 1027 1.14 25.07 -31.60
CA LYS A 1027 -0.30 25.31 -31.50
C LYS A 1027 -0.67 26.36 -30.46
N ILE A 1028 0.23 26.69 -29.54
CA ILE A 1028 0.01 27.73 -28.54
C ILE A 1028 -0.04 29.10 -29.25
N ASN A 1029 -1.11 29.87 -29.02
CA ASN A 1029 -1.37 31.15 -29.70
C ASN A 1029 -1.54 32.34 -28.74
N ARG A 1030 -1.41 32.13 -27.43
CA ARG A 1030 -1.51 33.15 -26.38
C ARG A 1030 -0.58 32.85 -25.22
N ASN A 1031 -0.26 33.86 -24.42
CA ASN A 1031 0.38 33.70 -23.11
C ASN A 1031 -0.64 33.59 -21.96
N PHE A 1032 -0.14 33.32 -20.75
CA PHE A 1032 -0.95 33.35 -19.52
C PHE A 1032 -1.46 34.76 -19.27
N THR A 1033 -2.69 34.88 -18.80
CA THR A 1033 -3.12 36.08 -18.08
C THR A 1033 -2.41 36.16 -16.73
N LEU A 1034 -2.40 37.34 -16.10
CA LEU A 1034 -1.79 37.50 -14.78
C LEU A 1034 -2.47 36.59 -13.73
N GLU A 1035 -3.79 36.42 -13.81
CA GLU A 1035 -4.57 35.56 -12.91
C GLU A 1035 -4.20 34.09 -13.09
N GLU A 1036 -4.16 33.60 -14.34
CA GLU A 1036 -3.76 32.22 -14.61
C GLU A 1036 -2.31 31.94 -14.16
N TRP A 1037 -1.38 32.88 -14.39
CA TRP A 1037 0.00 32.75 -13.92
C TRP A 1037 0.07 32.58 -12.41
N GLN A 1038 -0.67 33.41 -11.66
CA GLN A 1038 -0.71 33.33 -10.20
C GLN A 1038 -1.40 32.06 -9.69
N GLN A 1039 -2.39 31.54 -10.43
CA GLN A 1039 -3.11 30.31 -10.09
C GLN A 1039 -2.26 29.04 -10.29
N TYR A 1040 -1.51 28.97 -11.40
CA TYR A 1040 -0.78 27.76 -11.76
C TYR A 1040 0.68 27.75 -11.27
N LEU A 1041 1.38 28.89 -11.26
CA LEU A 1041 2.72 29.00 -10.69
C LEU A 1041 2.66 29.40 -9.22
N ALA A 1042 2.59 30.70 -8.92
CA ALA A 1042 2.41 31.27 -7.60
C ALA A 1042 2.27 32.80 -7.68
N LYS A 1043 1.75 33.43 -6.62
CA LYS A 1043 1.63 34.90 -6.50
C LYS A 1043 2.95 35.63 -6.30
N ASP A 1044 3.94 34.96 -5.71
CA ASP A 1044 5.25 35.53 -5.37
C ASP A 1044 6.31 35.31 -6.47
N ILE A 1045 5.92 34.76 -7.63
CA ILE A 1045 6.79 34.60 -8.79
C ILE A 1045 6.43 35.66 -9.83
N ASP A 1046 7.41 36.48 -10.20
CA ASP A 1046 7.25 37.55 -11.18
C ASP A 1046 6.69 37.00 -12.51
N TYR A 1047 5.69 37.68 -13.03
CA TYR A 1047 5.07 37.32 -14.31
C TYR A 1047 6.08 37.42 -15.45
N LYS A 1048 6.19 36.33 -16.25
CA LYS A 1048 6.98 36.29 -17.47
C LYS A 1048 6.15 35.65 -18.59
N LYS A 1049 6.29 36.17 -19.81
CA LYS A 1049 5.68 35.55 -21.00
C LYS A 1049 6.31 34.17 -21.22
N THR A 1050 5.46 33.14 -21.30
CA THR A 1050 5.85 31.76 -21.63
C THR A 1050 6.44 31.67 -23.04
N ILE A 1051 5.84 32.36 -24.01
CA ILE A 1051 6.33 32.50 -25.38
C ILE A 1051 6.43 33.99 -25.70
N PRO A 1052 7.65 34.57 -25.71
CA PRO A 1052 7.85 36.01 -25.86
C PRO A 1052 7.26 36.60 -27.14
N GLU A 1053 7.21 35.82 -28.22
CA GLU A 1053 6.72 36.20 -29.55
C GLU A 1053 5.19 36.29 -29.64
N LEU A 1054 4.47 35.72 -28.68
CA LEU A 1054 3.01 35.70 -28.66
C LEU A 1054 2.42 36.88 -27.88
N PRO A 1055 1.16 37.29 -28.19
CA PRO A 1055 0.47 38.35 -27.48
C PRO A 1055 0.44 38.12 -25.97
#